data_AF-A0A8H7B3M9-F1
#
_entry.id   AF-A0A8H7B3M9-F1
#
_cell.length_a   1.000
_cell.length_b   1.000
_cell.length_c   1.000
_cell.angle_alpha   90.00
_cell.angle_beta   90.00
_cell.angle_gamma   90.00
#
_symmetry.space_group_name_H-M   'P 1'
#
loop_
_entity.id
_entity.type
_entity.pdbx_description
1 polymer ?
#
loop_
_entity_poly.entity_id
_entity_poly.type
_entity_poly.pdbx_seq_one_letter_code
_entity_poly.pdbx_strand_id
1 'polypeptide(L)'
;MMLMLVAGMLFGVLVSFGYRLTPLLFSPRKVTLSFSPASLRMEEIILAIMAMIMKSILYAIPGVPRVKSSRLELDSPFIIDVEDVARYQIASGRGTGAGLRIPPAQLILFLSAMTEPAMLLLLASPWCPISPLGAVNVRNRFEILRQDLCHIATLVGMRSANLKAIVHKNPRQAKRGIEWDLEVMINVPTGRSDGTVDTIFRQIFTMLEFGKVQTKKVPRNSDETPPSMATTPLFESTTQVSLSVDDPLRWAAICKDYNFIHLSGLAAKVFGLPGKIAHGNHVVAKALQSAPNLGGSTFLLDTSLWMEVHFKRPMVVPGIFDTLLTVPITIREQIYHELLTYIPSETATKDVALSSPICKLLTLNRQVNTEVLKFLSSQFLLDTSLTFTLLETLSYSKDRALEILVGPWLENPFLRHKFLAVSTNDAIPPLLTADLRKHWQRQGSAGYYLLKIDMFRRNVNSDTPENTVIQYKMVCKYARLVYDCQLDCIRSNYGGFLSPSTEDTVLMLWSATCTIAADLVEVICHLAGTFGPKGLELADASDSVALLQEARKVAEEMISFLSDKPFCAQEESITSDAVQVPVRKQKFLMSFKAHIVCKALGDVDAAIGYLEDAIEYDSESPENPVEKLHELRAELGTGNEGSVPRVMTHAASKDDLRVTTLFSFTEHVVLVTGGATGLGEMAAQAFVQNGARVFIASRKESELRSTTDRLNALGPGRCSYIVADLKDKAGCLGLCEELKKQTDRLTVLVNNTGASWGDDYYNYPEHAWDKLYALNVKSIFYMTVGCEGLLTKGADMHNPSRVINIASMAGITTVDVTTGEGGGLSKPGTGTFSYGPAKAACIHLTKMQASKLAPKNIMVNVICPGVFPSRMTNFGLEKYADALTSGQPTGRIGKPSDFGGLVLFLSSKASAHITGNAVEMDGGATLTGWRGKVGGGDSKL
;
A
#
# COMPACT_ATOMS: atom_id res chain seq x y z
N MET A 1 26.98 -46.99 27.98
CA MET A 1 26.29 -47.94 27.10
C MET A 1 25.16 -47.29 26.30
N MET A 2 24.01 -46.94 26.88
CA MET A 2 22.84 -46.46 26.11
C MET A 2 23.11 -45.22 25.24
N LEU A 3 23.91 -44.26 25.73
CA LEU A 3 24.33 -43.09 24.94
C LEU A 3 25.14 -43.47 23.68
N MET A 4 25.95 -44.53 23.75
CA MET A 4 26.72 -45.04 22.60
C MET A 4 25.84 -45.86 21.64
N LEU A 5 24.78 -46.50 22.16
CA LEU A 5 23.76 -47.18 21.36
C LEU A 5 22.92 -46.18 20.55
N VAL A 6 22.52 -45.06 21.18
CA VAL A 6 21.85 -43.94 20.51
C VAL A 6 22.77 -43.25 19.51
N ALA A 7 24.04 -43.00 19.87
CA ALA A 7 25.05 -42.49 18.94
C ALA A 7 25.28 -43.45 17.76
N GLY A 8 25.29 -44.76 17.99
CA GLY A 8 25.41 -45.79 16.96
C GLY A 8 24.22 -45.85 16.00
N MET A 9 22.98 -45.75 16.51
CA MET A 9 21.78 -45.64 15.68
C MET A 9 21.78 -44.35 14.83
N LEU A 10 22.07 -43.20 15.45
CA LEU A 10 22.19 -41.93 14.74
C LEU A 10 23.32 -41.97 13.68
N PHE A 11 24.45 -42.61 14.00
CA PHE A 11 25.58 -42.77 13.09
C PHE A 11 25.22 -43.69 11.91
N GLY A 12 24.54 -44.81 12.15
CA GLY A 12 24.03 -45.69 11.10
C GLY A 12 23.12 -44.95 10.12
N VAL A 13 22.16 -44.16 10.63
CA VAL A 13 21.30 -43.31 9.80
C VAL A 13 22.11 -42.22 9.07
N LEU A 14 23.03 -41.53 9.74
CA LEU A 14 23.86 -40.49 9.12
C LEU A 14 24.73 -41.01 7.97
N VAL A 15 25.28 -42.21 8.13
CA VAL A 15 26.14 -42.88 7.14
C VAL A 15 25.30 -43.37 5.94
N SER A 16 24.11 -43.93 6.17
CA SER A 16 23.21 -44.40 5.10
C SER A 16 22.70 -43.29 4.17
N PHE A 17 22.80 -42.01 4.57
CA PHE A 17 22.28 -40.86 3.82
C PHE A 17 23.32 -39.77 3.51
N GLY A 18 24.62 -40.02 3.78
CA GLY A 18 25.72 -39.12 3.36
C GLY A 18 25.68 -37.71 3.96
N TYR A 19 25.34 -37.57 5.25
CA TYR A 19 24.90 -36.29 5.81
C TYR A 19 25.97 -35.26 6.20
N ARG A 20 25.61 -34.00 5.96
CA ARG A 20 26.35 -32.77 6.35
C ARG A 20 26.32 -32.46 7.86
N LEU A 21 25.49 -33.17 8.64
CA LEU A 21 25.27 -32.90 10.08
C LEU A 21 26.25 -33.64 11.02
N THR A 22 27.13 -34.49 10.49
CA THR A 22 28.10 -35.26 11.30
C THR A 22 28.96 -34.42 12.27
N PRO A 23 29.38 -33.16 11.99
CA PRO A 23 30.17 -32.36 12.95
C PRO A 23 29.46 -32.11 14.29
N LEU A 24 28.12 -32.11 14.34
CA LEU A 24 27.35 -31.90 15.57
C LEU A 24 27.53 -33.01 16.61
N LEU A 25 27.86 -34.23 16.17
CA LEU A 25 28.07 -35.39 17.06
C LEU A 25 29.46 -35.42 17.65
N PHE A 26 30.49 -35.02 16.90
CA PHE A 26 31.89 -35.23 17.29
C PHE A 26 32.56 -34.02 17.95
N SER A 27 32.00 -32.82 17.83
CA SER A 27 32.58 -31.58 18.37
C SER A 27 31.92 -31.10 19.68
N PRO A 28 32.53 -31.32 20.87
CA PRO A 28 31.94 -30.95 22.17
C PRO A 28 32.07 -29.47 22.55
N ARG A 29 32.76 -28.65 21.74
CA ARG A 29 32.99 -27.22 22.01
C ARG A 29 32.82 -26.32 20.81
N LYS A 30 33.29 -26.75 19.63
CA LYS A 30 33.22 -25.96 18.40
C LYS A 30 32.83 -26.84 17.21
N VAL A 31 31.62 -26.64 16.73
CA VAL A 31 31.06 -27.24 15.52
C VAL A 31 31.35 -26.29 14.37
N THR A 32 31.88 -26.80 13.26
CA THR A 32 31.98 -26.04 12.01
C THR A 32 31.18 -26.77 10.94
N LEU A 33 30.25 -26.07 10.28
CA LEU A 33 29.48 -26.61 9.16
C LEU A 33 29.98 -26.04 7.84
N SER A 34 30.00 -26.85 6.79
CA SER A 34 30.39 -26.45 5.42
C SER A 34 29.25 -25.83 4.61
N PHE A 35 28.06 -25.68 5.20
CA PHE A 35 26.84 -25.23 4.54
C PHE A 35 26.05 -24.28 5.46
N SER A 36 25.16 -23.47 4.88
CA SER A 36 24.36 -22.54 5.68
C SER A 36 23.17 -23.24 6.36
N PRO A 37 22.90 -23.01 7.66
CA PRO A 37 21.76 -23.62 8.37
C PRO A 37 20.39 -23.34 7.73
N ALA A 38 20.21 -22.24 7.01
CA ALA A 38 18.99 -21.97 6.25
C ALA A 38 18.75 -22.99 5.09
N SER A 39 19.81 -23.63 4.59
CA SER A 39 19.76 -24.64 3.52
C SER A 39 19.56 -26.08 4.03
N LEU A 40 19.09 -26.27 5.27
CA LEU A 40 18.71 -27.59 5.79
C LEU A 40 17.57 -28.20 4.97
N ARG A 41 17.75 -29.47 4.59
CA ARG A 41 16.74 -30.27 3.88
C ARG A 41 15.77 -30.92 4.88
N MET A 42 14.59 -31.34 4.43
CA MET A 42 13.54 -31.88 5.31
C MET A 42 14.02 -33.10 6.10
N GLU A 43 14.73 -34.00 5.44
CA GLU A 43 15.33 -35.19 6.03
C GLU A 43 16.38 -34.83 7.11
N GLU A 44 17.12 -33.74 6.89
CA GLU A 44 18.12 -33.15 7.80
C GLU A 44 17.45 -32.54 9.06
N ILE A 45 16.30 -31.89 8.88
CA ILE A 45 15.47 -31.31 9.95
C ILE A 45 14.83 -32.42 10.81
N ILE A 46 14.27 -33.46 10.18
CA ILE A 46 13.70 -34.62 10.88
C ILE A 46 14.75 -35.26 11.79
N LEU A 47 15.99 -35.41 11.31
CA LEU A 47 17.09 -35.94 12.11
C LEU A 47 17.44 -35.06 13.32
N ALA A 48 17.47 -33.73 13.15
CA ALA A 48 17.70 -32.80 14.25
C ALA A 48 16.57 -32.85 15.31
N ILE A 49 15.31 -32.94 14.87
CA ILE A 49 14.15 -33.10 15.76
C ILE A 49 14.22 -34.44 16.51
N MET A 50 14.53 -35.55 15.84
CA MET A 50 14.74 -36.85 16.51
C MET A 50 15.86 -36.81 17.54
N ALA A 51 16.98 -36.15 17.25
CA ALA A 51 18.07 -35.96 18.21
C ALA A 51 17.62 -35.16 19.45
N MET A 52 16.85 -34.07 19.27
CA MET A 52 16.28 -33.28 20.36
C MET A 52 15.30 -34.08 21.24
N ILE A 53 14.45 -34.92 20.62
CA ILE A 53 13.51 -35.80 21.33
C ILE A 53 14.28 -36.84 22.14
N MET A 54 15.20 -37.58 21.51
CA MET A 54 15.99 -38.62 22.18
C MET A 54 16.81 -38.06 23.34
N LYS A 55 17.42 -36.89 23.18
CA LYS A 55 18.11 -36.16 24.25
C LYS A 55 17.19 -35.79 25.41
N SER A 56 15.98 -35.31 25.12
CA SER A 56 14.98 -34.97 26.14
C SER A 56 14.50 -36.21 26.91
N ILE A 57 14.28 -37.34 26.23
CA ILE A 57 13.96 -38.64 26.85
C ILE A 57 15.12 -39.09 27.75
N LEU A 58 16.37 -39.02 27.28
CA LEU A 58 17.55 -39.38 28.08
C LEU A 58 17.67 -38.52 29.34
N TYR A 59 17.37 -37.22 29.26
CA TYR A 59 17.41 -36.30 30.41
C TYR A 59 16.23 -36.46 31.38
N ALA A 60 15.18 -37.19 31.00
CA ALA A 60 14.07 -37.55 31.89
C ALA A 60 14.36 -38.80 32.73
N ILE A 61 15.37 -39.61 32.37
CA ILE A 61 15.73 -40.84 33.09
C ILE A 61 16.55 -40.49 34.34
N PRO A 62 16.11 -40.88 35.56
CA PRO A 62 16.87 -40.64 36.78
C PRO A 62 18.28 -41.24 36.73
N GLY A 63 19.28 -40.48 37.16
CA GLY A 63 20.68 -40.92 37.21
C GLY A 63 21.49 -40.76 35.91
N VAL A 64 20.88 -40.35 34.80
CA VAL A 64 21.63 -39.97 33.59
C VAL A 64 22.39 -38.65 33.84
N PRO A 65 23.72 -38.60 33.67
CA PRO A 65 24.48 -37.36 33.85
C PRO A 65 24.11 -36.34 32.77
N ARG A 66 23.69 -35.13 33.19
CA ARG A 66 23.53 -33.99 32.28
C ARG A 66 24.90 -33.46 31.84
N VAL A 67 24.96 -32.91 30.63
CA VAL A 67 26.15 -32.22 30.13
C VAL A 67 26.40 -30.96 30.97
N LYS A 68 27.61 -30.81 31.52
CA LYS A 68 28.03 -29.62 32.26
C LYS A 68 28.09 -28.41 31.32
N SER A 69 27.84 -27.19 31.82
CA SER A 69 27.88 -26.00 30.96
C SER A 69 29.29 -25.71 30.45
N SER A 70 29.50 -26.02 29.17
CA SER A 70 30.62 -25.56 28.37
C SER A 70 30.10 -24.65 27.25
N ARG A 71 30.91 -23.68 26.83
CA ARG A 71 30.59 -22.85 25.67
C ARG A 71 30.62 -23.76 24.44
N LEU A 72 29.46 -24.01 23.87
CA LEU A 72 29.29 -24.67 22.60
C LEU A 72 29.13 -23.59 21.54
N GLU A 73 30.01 -23.58 20.56
CA GLU A 73 30.00 -22.67 19.41
C GLU A 73 29.68 -23.45 18.14
N LEU A 74 28.89 -22.87 17.24
CA LEU A 74 28.61 -23.35 15.90
C LEU A 74 28.96 -22.23 14.92
N ASP A 75 29.98 -22.45 14.09
CA ASP A 75 30.36 -21.55 12.99
C ASP A 75 29.89 -22.18 11.65
N SER A 76 29.32 -21.37 10.75
CA SER A 76 28.80 -21.83 9.46
C SER A 76 28.72 -20.71 8.43
N PRO A 77 28.74 -20.97 7.11
CA PRO A 77 28.41 -19.97 6.10
C PRO A 77 27.02 -19.36 6.34
N PHE A 78 26.88 -18.05 6.12
CA PHE A 78 25.58 -17.39 6.07
C PHE A 78 25.28 -17.00 4.63
N ILE A 79 24.22 -17.59 4.06
CA ILE A 79 23.80 -17.36 2.68
C ILE A 79 22.29 -17.12 2.71
N ILE A 80 21.85 -16.09 1.99
CA ILE A 80 20.44 -15.77 1.75
C ILE A 80 20.23 -15.79 0.24
N ASP A 81 19.20 -16.50 -0.21
CA ASP A 81 18.79 -16.51 -1.61
C ASP A 81 17.47 -15.76 -1.84
N VAL A 82 17.19 -15.44 -3.11
CA VAL A 82 15.97 -14.76 -3.57
C VAL A 82 14.69 -15.49 -3.12
N GLU A 83 14.74 -16.83 -3.08
CA GLU A 83 13.62 -17.64 -2.61
C GLU A 83 13.32 -17.45 -1.12
N ASP A 84 14.33 -17.20 -0.28
CA ASP A 84 14.11 -17.01 1.15
C ASP A 84 13.36 -15.69 1.42
N VAL A 85 13.67 -14.64 0.64
CA VAL A 85 12.95 -13.36 0.65
C VAL A 85 11.49 -13.57 0.23
N ALA A 86 11.24 -14.34 -0.84
CA ALA A 86 9.89 -14.65 -1.30
C ALA A 86 9.09 -15.47 -0.27
N ARG A 87 9.71 -16.50 0.34
CA ARG A 87 9.09 -17.30 1.42
C ARG A 87 8.76 -16.44 2.64
N TYR A 88 9.62 -15.48 3.01
CA TYR A 88 9.35 -14.53 4.10
C TYR A 88 8.14 -13.63 3.82
N GLN A 89 8.02 -13.10 2.60
CA GLN A 89 6.90 -12.24 2.22
C GLN A 89 5.57 -13.01 2.28
N ILE A 90 5.52 -14.23 1.73
CA ILE A 90 4.36 -15.13 1.80
C ILE A 90 3.99 -15.43 3.26
N ALA A 91 4.97 -15.71 4.12
CA ALA A 91 4.73 -16.00 5.54
C ALA A 91 4.21 -14.76 6.31
N SER A 92 4.80 -13.59 6.10
CA SER A 92 4.41 -12.34 6.77
C SER A 92 3.12 -11.70 6.22
N GLY A 93 2.56 -12.23 5.13
CA GLY A 93 1.29 -11.77 4.55
C GLY A 93 1.42 -10.72 3.43
N ARG A 94 2.62 -10.48 2.92
CA ARG A 94 2.84 -9.71 1.69
C ARG A 94 2.72 -10.64 0.48
N GLY A 95 1.71 -10.42 -0.35
CA GLY A 95 1.50 -11.20 -1.58
C GLY A 95 2.69 -11.16 -2.55
N THR A 96 2.75 -12.12 -3.46
CA THR A 96 3.88 -12.37 -4.38
C THR A 96 4.23 -11.24 -5.34
N GLY A 97 3.41 -10.19 -5.45
CA GLY A 97 3.63 -9.03 -6.34
C GLY A 97 4.55 -7.92 -5.79
N ALA A 98 5.06 -8.03 -4.56
CA ALA A 98 5.80 -6.92 -3.91
C ALA A 98 7.27 -6.71 -4.35
N GLY A 99 7.81 -7.59 -5.21
CA GLY A 99 9.23 -7.62 -5.58
C GLY A 99 10.16 -7.94 -4.40
N LEU A 100 11.49 -7.83 -4.58
CA LEU A 100 12.50 -8.10 -3.54
C LEU A 100 12.59 -7.02 -2.45
N ARG A 101 11.45 -6.61 -1.87
CA ARG A 101 11.35 -5.53 -0.88
C ARG A 101 10.85 -6.05 0.48
N ILE A 102 11.75 -6.05 1.47
CA ILE A 102 11.42 -6.17 2.89
C ILE A 102 11.63 -4.79 3.53
N PRO A 103 10.63 -4.18 4.19
CA PRO A 103 10.79 -2.89 4.88
C PRO A 103 11.85 -2.94 5.97
N PRO A 104 12.52 -1.82 6.31
CA PRO A 104 13.51 -1.77 7.40
C PRO A 104 12.98 -2.34 8.73
N ALA A 105 11.74 -1.99 9.12
CA ALA A 105 11.10 -2.51 10.33
C ALA A 105 10.87 -4.03 10.34
N GLN A 106 10.79 -4.67 9.17
CA GLN A 106 10.62 -6.13 9.04
C GLN A 106 11.95 -6.87 8.82
N LEU A 107 13.03 -6.18 8.46
CA LEU A 107 14.33 -6.80 8.19
C LEU A 107 14.86 -7.58 9.39
N ILE A 108 14.65 -7.06 10.60
CA ILE A 108 15.13 -7.67 11.84
C ILE A 108 14.41 -9.01 12.15
N LEU A 109 13.13 -9.15 11.76
CA LEU A 109 12.39 -10.42 11.83
C LEU A 109 12.79 -11.38 10.69
N PHE A 110 13.12 -10.87 9.51
CA PHE A 110 13.65 -11.68 8.41
C PHE A 110 15.02 -12.30 8.76
N LEU A 111 15.97 -11.50 9.23
CA LEU A 111 17.29 -11.98 9.68
C LEU A 111 17.15 -12.98 10.83
N SER A 112 16.14 -12.79 11.70
CA SER A 112 15.83 -13.79 12.71
C SER A 112 15.37 -15.13 12.13
N ALA A 113 14.42 -15.12 11.19
CA ALA A 113 13.96 -16.35 10.54
C ALA A 113 15.11 -17.08 9.82
N MET A 114 16.08 -16.36 9.25
CA MET A 114 17.27 -16.93 8.61
C MET A 114 18.32 -17.48 9.59
N THR A 115 18.31 -17.07 10.86
CA THR A 115 19.28 -17.49 11.89
C THR A 115 18.72 -18.53 12.87
N GLU A 116 17.40 -18.63 13.01
CA GLU A 116 16.67 -19.63 13.80
C GLU A 116 17.07 -21.11 13.53
N PRO A 117 17.39 -21.55 12.29
CA PRO A 117 17.90 -22.90 12.04
C PRO A 117 19.19 -23.25 12.79
N ALA A 118 20.07 -22.28 13.05
CA ALA A 118 21.31 -22.53 13.80
C ALA A 118 21.05 -22.83 15.28
N MET A 119 20.01 -22.21 15.86
CA MET A 119 19.56 -22.48 17.23
C MET A 119 19.01 -23.90 17.35
N LEU A 120 18.24 -24.39 16.36
CA LEU A 120 17.79 -25.78 16.29
C LEU A 120 18.96 -26.77 16.25
N LEU A 121 20.00 -26.50 15.46
CA LEU A 121 21.19 -27.35 15.39
C LEU A 121 22.00 -27.35 16.71
N LEU A 122 22.11 -26.20 17.40
CA LEU A 122 22.69 -26.16 18.74
C LEU A 122 21.91 -27.00 19.74
N LEU A 123 20.57 -26.90 19.78
CA LEU A 123 19.73 -27.70 20.68
C LEU A 123 19.81 -29.21 20.38
N ALA A 124 19.87 -29.57 19.09
CA ALA A 124 20.04 -30.94 18.62
C ALA A 124 21.42 -31.53 18.92
N SER A 125 22.45 -30.70 19.15
CA SER A 125 23.78 -31.21 19.54
C SER A 125 23.71 -31.99 20.86
N PRO A 126 24.31 -33.20 20.94
CA PRO A 126 24.43 -33.96 22.18
C PRO A 126 25.16 -33.18 23.28
N TRP A 127 25.99 -32.21 22.90
CA TRP A 127 26.88 -31.43 23.79
C TRP A 127 26.24 -30.15 24.31
N CYS A 128 25.05 -29.78 23.85
CA CYS A 128 24.32 -28.63 24.39
C CYS A 128 23.69 -28.97 25.75
N PRO A 129 23.89 -28.16 26.80
CA PRO A 129 23.42 -28.47 28.16
C PRO A 129 21.89 -28.35 28.34
N ILE A 130 21.20 -27.68 27.42
CA ILE A 130 19.76 -27.40 27.47
C ILE A 130 18.95 -28.66 27.11
N SER A 131 17.86 -28.91 27.83
CA SER A 131 16.85 -29.93 27.49
C SER A 131 15.83 -29.40 26.48
N PRO A 132 15.82 -29.84 25.21
CA PRO A 132 15.03 -29.15 24.17
C PRO A 132 13.52 -29.17 24.40
N LEU A 133 12.93 -30.30 24.79
CA LEU A 133 11.48 -30.41 25.05
C LEU A 133 11.07 -29.97 26.47
N GLY A 134 12.04 -29.61 27.32
CA GLY A 134 11.80 -29.09 28.68
C GLY A 134 11.99 -27.59 28.81
N ALA A 135 12.46 -26.92 27.74
CA ALA A 135 12.75 -25.51 27.72
C ALA A 135 11.89 -24.75 26.69
N VAL A 136 11.44 -23.56 27.07
CA VAL A 136 10.63 -22.68 26.21
C VAL A 136 11.33 -21.35 25.99
N ASN A 137 11.27 -20.82 24.77
CA ASN A 137 11.74 -19.47 24.47
C ASN A 137 10.83 -18.46 25.18
N VAL A 138 11.36 -17.70 26.13
CA VAL A 138 10.62 -16.70 26.93
C VAL A 138 10.92 -15.26 26.55
N ARG A 139 12.03 -15.02 25.86
CA ARG A 139 12.47 -13.68 25.43
C ARG A 139 13.34 -13.80 24.20
N ASN A 140 13.08 -12.92 23.23
CA ASN A 140 13.90 -12.78 22.04
C ASN A 140 14.37 -11.34 21.93
N ARG A 141 15.68 -11.11 21.87
CA ARG A 141 16.29 -9.79 21.67
C ARG A 141 17.07 -9.79 20.36
N PHE A 142 16.94 -8.72 19.59
CA PHE A 142 17.54 -8.56 18.27
C PHE A 142 18.27 -7.22 18.20
N GLU A 143 19.40 -7.17 17.53
CA GLU A 143 20.20 -5.95 17.33
C GLU A 143 20.77 -5.94 15.91
N ILE A 144 20.55 -4.86 15.16
CA ILE A 144 21.31 -4.52 13.95
C ILE A 144 22.42 -3.56 14.36
N LEU A 145 23.66 -4.02 14.18
CA LEU A 145 24.87 -3.30 14.61
C LEU A 145 25.51 -2.51 13.45
N ARG A 146 25.24 -2.93 12.20
CA ARG A 146 25.72 -2.30 10.97
C ARG A 146 24.60 -2.22 9.95
N GLN A 147 23.75 -1.20 10.10
CA GLN A 147 22.58 -0.99 9.24
C GLN A 147 22.97 -0.69 7.78
N ASP A 148 24.16 -0.13 7.55
CA ASP A 148 24.79 0.04 6.25
C ASP A 148 25.02 -1.29 5.50
N LEU A 149 25.33 -2.37 6.22
CA LEU A 149 25.54 -3.71 5.65
C LEU A 149 24.26 -4.58 5.67
N CYS A 150 23.31 -4.25 6.53
CA CYS A 150 22.03 -4.95 6.66
C CYS A 150 20.97 -4.34 5.73
N HIS A 151 21.00 -4.69 4.44
CA HIS A 151 19.90 -4.44 3.50
C HIS A 151 19.80 -5.54 2.43
N ILE A 152 18.57 -5.86 1.98
CA ILE A 152 18.27 -7.09 1.23
C ILE A 152 19.14 -7.29 -0.02
N ALA A 153 19.36 -6.25 -0.83
CA ALA A 153 20.18 -6.36 -2.03
C ALA A 153 21.64 -6.80 -1.73
N THR A 154 22.23 -6.23 -0.68
CA THR A 154 23.58 -6.59 -0.21
C THR A 154 23.58 -7.97 0.44
N LEU A 155 22.59 -8.30 1.27
CA LEU A 155 22.48 -9.61 1.93
C LEU A 155 22.31 -10.77 0.94
N VAL A 156 21.47 -10.61 -0.10
CA VAL A 156 21.26 -11.63 -1.15
C VAL A 156 22.51 -11.80 -2.03
N GLY A 157 23.33 -10.76 -2.19
CA GLY A 157 24.63 -10.84 -2.89
C GLY A 157 25.79 -11.34 -2.02
N MET A 158 25.65 -11.33 -0.69
CA MET A 158 26.74 -11.66 0.23
C MET A 158 27.01 -13.17 0.25
N ARG A 159 28.26 -13.56 -0.01
CA ARG A 159 28.71 -14.98 0.00
C ARG A 159 29.84 -15.26 0.99
N SER A 160 30.44 -14.21 1.55
CA SER A 160 31.52 -14.26 2.54
C SER A 160 31.05 -14.18 4.00
N ALA A 161 29.75 -14.00 4.23
CA ALA A 161 29.19 -13.91 5.58
C ALA A 161 29.28 -15.24 6.34
N ASN A 162 29.46 -15.15 7.65
CA ASN A 162 29.55 -16.27 8.57
C ASN A 162 28.50 -16.12 9.68
N LEU A 163 27.72 -17.16 9.89
CA LEU A 163 26.84 -17.28 11.05
C LEU A 163 27.61 -17.97 12.16
N LYS A 164 27.63 -17.32 13.33
CA LYS A 164 28.18 -17.85 14.58
C LYS A 164 27.10 -17.95 15.66
N ALA A 165 26.82 -19.14 16.16
CA ALA A 165 25.86 -19.38 17.24
C ALA A 165 26.58 -19.92 18.49
N ILE A 166 26.17 -19.49 19.68
CA ILE A 166 26.88 -19.75 20.95
C ILE A 166 25.88 -20.04 22.08
N VAL A 167 26.11 -21.10 22.86
CA VAL A 167 25.42 -21.31 24.15
C VAL A 167 26.28 -20.71 25.28
N HIS A 168 25.71 -19.81 26.08
CA HIS A 168 26.41 -19.18 27.19
C HIS A 168 26.68 -20.16 28.35
N LYS A 169 27.84 -20.02 29.01
CA LYS A 169 28.27 -20.94 30.10
C LYS A 169 27.50 -20.77 31.42
N ASN A 170 26.92 -19.59 31.62
CA ASN A 170 26.44 -19.12 32.92
C ASN A 170 24.91 -18.97 32.87
N PRO A 171 24.14 -20.06 33.05
CA PRO A 171 22.68 -19.97 33.10
C PRO A 171 22.22 -19.15 34.32
N ARG A 172 21.11 -18.43 34.16
CA ARG A 172 20.51 -17.56 35.17
C ARG A 172 19.40 -18.30 35.92
N GLN A 173 19.31 -18.11 37.24
CA GLN A 173 18.29 -18.78 38.06
C GLN A 173 17.00 -17.94 38.09
N ALA A 174 15.89 -18.52 37.64
CA ALA A 174 14.60 -17.84 37.51
C ALA A 174 13.53 -18.46 38.43
N LYS A 175 12.45 -17.72 38.69
CA LYS A 175 11.35 -18.14 39.59
C LYS A 175 10.70 -19.48 39.21
N ARG A 176 10.78 -19.87 37.93
CA ARG A 176 10.14 -21.07 37.36
C ARG A 176 11.14 -22.15 36.89
N GLY A 177 12.44 -21.93 37.05
CA GLY A 177 13.46 -22.82 36.51
C GLY A 177 14.81 -22.14 36.24
N ILE A 178 15.44 -22.51 35.13
CA ILE A 178 16.78 -22.06 34.74
C ILE A 178 16.72 -21.43 33.35
N GLU A 179 17.19 -20.20 33.21
CA GLU A 179 17.25 -19.46 31.94
C GLU A 179 18.64 -19.62 31.31
N TRP A 180 18.65 -20.02 30.04
CA TRP A 180 19.84 -20.18 29.22
C TRP A 180 19.80 -19.21 28.05
N ASP A 181 20.87 -18.44 27.84
CA ASP A 181 20.97 -17.58 26.66
C ASP A 181 21.75 -18.27 25.54
N LEU A 182 21.21 -18.20 24.33
CA LEU A 182 21.87 -18.57 23.09
C LEU A 182 22.02 -17.31 22.22
N GLU A 183 23.26 -16.92 21.92
CA GLU A 183 23.58 -15.78 21.06
C GLU A 183 23.85 -16.28 19.63
N VAL A 184 23.21 -15.68 18.64
CA VAL A 184 23.47 -15.93 17.21
C VAL A 184 23.86 -14.62 16.53
N MET A 185 24.99 -14.63 15.84
CA MET A 185 25.61 -13.48 15.21
C MET A 185 25.81 -13.74 13.72
N ILE A 186 25.59 -12.72 12.89
CA ILE A 186 26.02 -12.69 11.49
C ILE A 186 27.25 -11.78 11.41
N ASN A 187 28.37 -12.35 10.97
CA ASN A 187 29.67 -11.70 10.87
C ASN A 187 30.09 -11.58 9.40
N VAL A 188 30.68 -10.45 9.02
CA VAL A 188 31.15 -10.17 7.66
C VAL A 188 32.64 -9.81 7.69
N PRO A 189 33.49 -10.40 6.83
CA PRO A 189 34.90 -10.02 6.75
C PRO A 189 35.05 -8.55 6.36
N THR A 190 35.89 -7.80 7.09
CA THR A 190 36.09 -6.35 6.86
C THR A 190 37.00 -6.03 5.67
N GLY A 191 37.60 -7.05 5.05
CA GLY A 191 38.63 -6.91 4.01
C GLY A 191 40.00 -6.47 4.53
N ARG A 192 40.16 -6.25 5.85
CA ARG A 192 41.44 -5.90 6.47
C ARG A 192 42.38 -7.11 6.52
N SER A 193 43.68 -6.83 6.41
CA SER A 193 44.75 -7.85 6.41
C SER A 193 44.95 -8.55 7.77
N ASP A 194 44.32 -8.06 8.83
CA ASP A 194 44.28 -8.67 10.16
C ASP A 194 43.24 -9.79 10.31
N GLY A 195 42.39 -10.00 9.29
CA GLY A 195 41.33 -11.01 9.31
C GLY A 195 40.14 -10.65 10.21
N THR A 196 39.99 -9.37 10.59
CA THR A 196 38.85 -8.92 11.41
C THR A 196 37.50 -9.12 10.71
N VAL A 197 36.47 -9.32 11.53
CA VAL A 197 35.08 -9.47 11.09
C VAL A 197 34.20 -8.47 11.83
N ASP A 198 33.28 -7.83 11.10
CA ASP A 198 32.23 -6.97 11.66
C ASP A 198 30.98 -7.81 11.92
N THR A 199 30.47 -7.81 13.15
CA THR A 199 29.14 -8.36 13.44
C THR A 199 28.08 -7.36 12.97
N ILE A 200 27.22 -7.77 12.04
CA ILE A 200 26.19 -6.88 11.45
C ILE A 200 24.82 -7.03 12.10
N PHE A 201 24.54 -8.23 12.63
CA PHE A 201 23.30 -8.59 13.31
C PHE A 201 23.59 -9.55 14.46
N ARG A 202 22.88 -9.37 15.57
CA ARG A 202 22.93 -10.23 16.77
C ARG A 202 21.52 -10.56 17.22
N GLN A 203 21.28 -11.81 17.61
CA GLN A 203 20.05 -12.26 18.24
C GLN A 203 20.37 -13.05 19.51
N ILE A 204 19.62 -12.82 20.58
CA ILE A 204 19.73 -13.54 21.85
C ILE A 204 18.38 -14.21 22.16
N PHE A 205 18.40 -15.54 22.18
CA PHE A 205 17.28 -16.38 22.58
C PHE A 205 17.43 -16.76 24.06
N THR A 206 16.49 -16.38 24.93
CA THR A 206 16.48 -16.85 26.32
C THR A 206 15.52 -18.04 26.45
N MET A 207 16.09 -19.22 26.69
CA MET A 207 15.38 -20.49 26.88
C MET A 207 15.20 -20.79 28.37
N LEU A 208 13.97 -20.78 28.87
CA LEU A 208 13.63 -21.17 30.24
C LEU A 208 13.37 -22.68 30.31
N GLU A 209 14.28 -23.43 30.93
CA GLU A 209 14.04 -24.83 31.31
C GLU A 209 13.30 -24.89 32.66
N PHE A 210 12.12 -25.52 32.67
CA PHE A 210 11.30 -25.57 33.88
C PHE A 210 11.88 -26.49 34.97
N GLY A 211 11.86 -26.06 36.23
CA GLY A 211 12.37 -26.85 37.34
C GLY A 211 11.94 -26.36 38.73
N LYS A 212 11.90 -27.28 39.71
CA LYS A 212 11.67 -26.95 41.12
C LYS A 212 12.94 -26.33 41.72
N VAL A 213 12.95 -25.00 41.87
CA VAL A 213 14.07 -24.25 42.47
C VAL A 213 13.72 -23.85 43.90
N GLN A 214 14.54 -24.25 44.89
CA GLN A 214 14.53 -23.62 46.21
C GLN A 214 15.26 -22.27 46.12
N THR A 215 14.50 -21.17 46.17
CA THR A 215 15.06 -19.83 46.09
C THR A 215 15.72 -19.41 47.41
N LYS A 216 17.03 -19.60 47.55
CA LYS A 216 17.82 -18.64 48.35
C LYS A 216 17.87 -17.31 47.58
N LYS A 217 17.69 -16.18 48.27
CA LYS A 217 17.73 -14.84 47.64
C LYS A 217 19.12 -14.63 47.02
N VAL A 218 19.21 -14.72 45.70
CA VAL A 218 20.38 -14.27 44.94
C VAL A 218 20.30 -12.74 44.83
N PRO A 219 21.37 -11.98 45.14
CA PRO A 219 21.40 -10.55 44.90
C PRO A 219 21.24 -10.25 43.40
N ARG A 220 20.50 -9.21 43.03
CA ARG A 220 20.59 -8.67 41.68
C ARG A 220 22.01 -8.12 41.49
N ASN A 221 22.71 -8.53 40.44
CA ASN A 221 23.91 -7.81 40.01
C ASN A 221 23.52 -6.38 39.64
N SER A 222 24.34 -5.42 40.06
CA SER A 222 24.13 -3.98 39.90
C SER A 222 24.34 -3.48 38.47
N ASP A 223 24.99 -4.27 37.61
CA ASP A 223 25.56 -3.79 36.35
C ASP A 223 24.64 -4.03 35.13
N GLU A 224 23.47 -4.66 35.35
CA GLU A 224 22.36 -4.71 34.39
C GLU A 224 21.16 -3.95 34.95
N THR A 225 21.32 -2.65 35.21
CA THR A 225 20.17 -1.74 35.08
C THR A 225 19.67 -1.84 33.63
N PRO A 226 18.38 -2.18 33.40
CA PRO A 226 17.77 -1.84 32.11
C PRO A 226 17.97 -0.34 31.89
N PRO A 227 18.26 0.13 30.66
CA PRO A 227 18.25 1.57 30.38
C PRO A 227 16.93 2.13 30.90
N SER A 228 17.00 3.16 31.75
CA SER A 228 15.87 3.54 32.59
C SER A 228 14.66 3.86 31.73
N MET A 229 13.64 3.00 31.75
CA MET A 229 12.36 3.26 31.10
C MET A 229 11.57 4.28 31.91
N ALA A 230 12.03 5.52 31.81
CA ALA A 230 11.44 6.72 32.36
C ALA A 230 11.53 7.83 31.30
N THR A 231 10.74 7.70 30.23
CA THR A 231 10.28 8.78 29.36
C THR A 231 9.06 8.28 28.58
N THR A 232 8.09 9.17 28.37
CA THR A 232 6.80 8.90 27.71
C THR A 232 6.99 8.23 26.35
N PRO A 233 6.18 7.21 25.97
CA PRO A 233 6.30 6.60 24.64
C PRO A 233 6.01 7.63 23.54
N LEU A 234 6.93 7.73 22.57
CA LEU A 234 6.79 8.67 21.44
C LEU A 234 5.74 8.18 20.43
N PHE A 235 5.48 6.87 20.43
CA PHE A 235 4.44 6.23 19.66
C PHE A 235 3.88 5.01 20.42
N GLU A 236 2.56 4.95 20.53
CA GLU A 236 1.80 3.79 21.02
C GLU A 236 0.68 3.49 20.02
N SER A 237 0.61 2.24 19.54
CA SER A 237 -0.45 1.79 18.64
C SER A 237 -0.96 0.42 19.06
N THR A 238 -2.29 0.28 19.04
CA THR A 238 -2.97 -1.01 19.22
C THR A 238 -3.43 -1.50 17.85
N THR A 239 -2.96 -2.69 17.47
CA THR A 239 -3.28 -3.33 16.19
C THR A 239 -3.76 -4.74 16.43
N GLN A 240 -4.87 -5.13 15.81
CA GLN A 240 -5.41 -6.48 15.91
C GLN A 240 -4.79 -7.40 14.83
N VAL A 241 -4.27 -8.55 15.24
CA VAL A 241 -3.56 -9.51 14.38
C VAL A 241 -4.35 -10.81 14.32
N SER A 242 -4.75 -11.22 13.11
CA SER A 242 -5.41 -12.50 12.86
C SER A 242 -4.41 -13.55 12.38
N LEU A 243 -4.42 -14.71 13.04
CA LEU A 243 -3.59 -15.87 12.71
C LEU A 243 -4.43 -17.05 12.23
N SER A 244 -4.09 -17.56 11.05
CA SER A 244 -4.71 -18.72 10.41
C SER A 244 -4.16 -20.05 10.92
N VAL A 245 -4.82 -21.17 10.58
CA VAL A 245 -4.35 -22.52 10.92
C VAL A 245 -3.02 -22.86 10.22
N ASP A 246 -2.79 -22.32 9.03
CA ASP A 246 -1.62 -22.64 8.18
C ASP A 246 -0.43 -21.70 8.39
N ASP A 247 -0.64 -20.60 9.10
CA ASP A 247 0.37 -19.59 9.40
C ASP A 247 1.67 -20.16 9.99
N PRO A 248 1.64 -21.10 10.97
CA PRO A 248 2.87 -21.68 11.48
C PRO A 248 3.64 -22.47 10.42
N LEU A 249 2.94 -23.19 9.53
CA LEU A 249 3.56 -23.99 8.47
C LEU A 249 4.26 -23.11 7.43
N ARG A 250 3.68 -21.95 7.10
CA ARG A 250 4.30 -20.96 6.19
C ARG A 250 5.55 -20.35 6.79
N TRP A 251 5.59 -20.14 8.12
CA TRP A 251 6.78 -19.66 8.81
C TRP A 251 7.87 -20.74 8.94
N ALA A 252 7.48 -21.99 9.23
CA ALA A 252 8.39 -23.13 9.25
C ALA A 252 9.13 -23.34 7.92
N ALA A 253 8.49 -23.01 6.78
CA ALA A 253 9.11 -23.08 5.45
C ALA A 253 10.37 -22.20 5.30
N ILE A 254 10.45 -21.07 6.02
CA ILE A 254 11.64 -20.23 6.09
C ILE A 254 12.55 -20.60 7.27
N CYS A 255 12.05 -20.56 8.51
CA CYS A 255 12.88 -20.72 9.72
C CYS A 255 13.31 -22.16 10.05
N LYS A 256 12.80 -23.14 9.30
CA LYS A 256 13.05 -24.58 9.45
C LYS A 256 12.64 -25.19 10.81
N ASP A 257 11.94 -24.42 11.65
CA ASP A 257 11.33 -24.93 12.87
C ASP A 257 10.02 -25.67 12.56
N TYR A 258 10.13 -26.99 12.40
CA TYR A 258 9.00 -27.91 12.23
C TYR A 258 8.62 -28.62 13.54
N ASN A 259 8.85 -28.01 14.71
CA ASN A 259 8.46 -28.60 15.99
C ASN A 259 6.95 -28.91 16.04
N PHE A 260 6.60 -30.08 16.58
CA PHE A 260 5.23 -30.61 16.50
C PHE A 260 4.16 -29.72 17.14
N ILE A 261 4.52 -28.88 18.12
CA ILE A 261 3.63 -27.89 18.75
C ILE A 261 3.11 -26.83 17.75
N HIS A 262 3.88 -26.56 16.69
CA HIS A 262 3.55 -25.65 15.60
C HIS A 262 2.83 -26.34 14.44
N LEU A 263 2.90 -27.68 14.34
CA LEU A 263 2.30 -28.44 13.25
C LEU A 263 0.95 -29.07 13.62
N SER A 264 0.81 -29.60 14.84
CA SER A 264 -0.35 -30.39 15.26
C SER A 264 -0.90 -29.94 16.61
N GLY A 265 -2.20 -29.60 16.66
CA GLY A 265 -2.89 -29.30 17.91
C GLY A 265 -3.02 -30.51 18.85
N LEU A 266 -2.99 -31.74 18.32
CA LEU A 266 -2.94 -32.95 19.14
C LEU A 266 -1.57 -33.08 19.82
N ALA A 267 -0.48 -32.88 19.07
CA ALA A 267 0.87 -32.93 19.64
C ALA A 267 1.09 -31.81 20.66
N ALA A 268 0.62 -30.58 20.37
CA ALA A 268 0.67 -29.48 21.34
C ALA A 268 -0.04 -29.84 22.66
N LYS A 269 -1.21 -30.48 22.60
CA LYS A 269 -1.93 -30.98 23.79
C LYS A 269 -1.17 -32.07 24.55
N VAL A 270 -0.45 -32.96 23.87
CA VAL A 270 0.45 -33.94 24.51
C VAL A 270 1.58 -33.25 25.29
N PHE A 271 2.05 -32.10 24.84
CA PHE A 271 3.00 -31.24 25.57
C PHE A 271 2.33 -30.25 26.55
N GLY A 272 1.05 -30.44 26.89
CA GLY A 272 0.33 -29.62 27.88
C GLY A 272 -0.10 -28.23 27.41
N LEU A 273 -0.06 -27.96 26.10
CA LEU A 273 -0.47 -26.69 25.49
C LEU A 273 -1.96 -26.73 25.08
N PRO A 274 -2.70 -25.61 25.15
CA PRO A 274 -4.14 -25.59 24.88
C PRO A 274 -4.52 -25.90 23.41
N GLY A 275 -3.61 -25.69 22.46
CA GLY A 275 -3.82 -25.94 21.03
C GLY A 275 -2.55 -25.73 20.22
N LYS A 276 -2.65 -25.77 18.88
CA LYS A 276 -1.53 -25.52 17.94
C LYS A 276 -0.98 -24.11 18.19
N ILE A 277 0.34 -23.96 18.32
CA ILE A 277 0.96 -22.68 18.71
C ILE A 277 1.59 -21.97 17.49
N ALA A 278 1.54 -20.64 17.45
CA ALA A 278 2.28 -19.83 16.47
C ALA A 278 3.75 -19.63 16.87
N HIS A 279 4.64 -19.48 15.89
CA HIS A 279 6.01 -19.00 16.17
C HIS A 279 5.97 -17.55 16.64
N GLY A 280 6.65 -17.22 17.73
CA GLY A 280 6.58 -15.87 18.32
C GLY A 280 6.96 -14.76 17.34
N ASN A 281 8.09 -14.92 16.65
CA ASN A 281 8.61 -13.94 15.70
C ASN A 281 7.67 -13.73 14.49
N HIS A 282 6.89 -14.74 14.11
CA HIS A 282 5.85 -14.62 13.09
C HIS A 282 4.74 -13.67 13.53
N VAL A 283 4.25 -13.80 14.78
CA VAL A 283 3.18 -12.93 15.30
C VAL A 283 3.62 -11.46 15.26
N VAL A 284 4.88 -11.19 15.61
CA VAL A 284 5.47 -9.84 15.53
C VAL A 284 5.61 -9.36 14.08
N ALA A 285 6.07 -10.21 13.16
CA ALA A 285 6.17 -9.85 11.74
C ALA A 285 4.80 -9.47 11.14
N LYS A 286 3.73 -10.20 11.49
CA LYS A 286 2.35 -9.86 11.10
C LYS A 286 1.83 -8.60 11.80
N ALA A 287 2.13 -8.39 13.08
CA ALA A 287 1.77 -7.16 13.78
C ALA A 287 2.36 -5.91 13.10
N LEU A 288 3.65 -5.96 12.74
CA LEU A 288 4.33 -4.87 12.03
C LEU A 288 3.81 -4.69 10.60
N GLN A 289 3.35 -5.74 9.93
CA GLN A 289 2.68 -5.63 8.63
C GLN A 289 1.31 -4.93 8.74
N SER A 290 0.63 -5.08 9.87
CA SER A 290 -0.68 -4.48 10.13
C SER A 290 -0.62 -3.07 10.76
N ALA A 291 0.57 -2.54 11.06
CA ALA A 291 0.79 -1.21 11.65
C ALA A 291 1.31 -0.22 10.59
N PRO A 292 0.44 0.54 9.89
CA PRO A 292 0.84 1.35 8.73
C PRO A 292 1.89 2.43 9.03
N ASN A 293 1.87 3.00 10.25
CA ASN A 293 2.65 4.19 10.58
C ASN A 293 4.15 3.93 10.86
N LEU A 294 4.57 2.67 11.06
CA LEU A 294 6.01 2.32 11.15
C LEU A 294 6.61 1.89 9.79
N GLY A 295 5.81 1.81 8.74
CA GLY A 295 6.26 1.39 7.41
C GLY A 295 7.02 2.45 6.62
N GLY A 296 6.87 3.74 6.99
CA GLY A 296 7.37 4.89 6.23
C GLY A 296 8.38 5.80 6.96
N SER A 297 8.59 5.63 8.27
CA SER A 297 9.52 6.45 9.03
C SER A 297 10.97 5.99 8.84
N THR A 298 11.82 6.86 8.31
CA THR A 298 13.28 6.67 8.24
C THR A 298 13.86 6.59 9.65
N PHE A 299 14.16 5.38 10.14
CA PHE A 299 15.01 5.23 11.32
C PHE A 299 16.40 5.83 11.02
N LEU A 300 16.82 6.80 11.82
CA LEU A 300 18.08 7.53 11.66
C LEU A 300 19.27 6.56 11.56
N LEU A 301 20.00 6.64 10.45
CA LEU A 301 21.00 5.66 10.00
C LEU A 301 22.24 5.51 10.91
N ASP A 302 22.38 6.35 11.94
CA ASP A 302 23.52 6.40 12.87
C ASP A 302 23.19 5.87 14.30
N THR A 303 22.15 5.04 14.45
CA THR A 303 21.80 4.40 15.72
C THR A 303 21.56 2.90 15.57
N SER A 304 22.03 2.11 16.54
CA SER A 304 21.84 0.65 16.54
C SER A 304 20.38 0.29 16.78
N LEU A 305 19.70 -0.22 15.74
CA LEU A 305 18.32 -0.66 15.83
C LEU A 305 18.24 -1.95 16.67
N TRP A 306 17.48 -1.93 17.76
CA TRP A 306 17.22 -3.10 18.58
C TRP A 306 15.72 -3.33 18.82
N MET A 307 15.36 -4.58 19.10
CA MET A 307 14.00 -4.99 19.40
C MET A 307 14.03 -6.07 20.49
N GLU A 308 13.08 -6.07 21.42
CA GLU A 308 12.93 -7.13 22.42
C GLU A 308 11.46 -7.57 22.52
N VAL A 309 11.21 -8.87 22.45
CA VAL A 309 9.87 -9.46 22.35
C VAL A 309 9.59 -10.36 23.55
N HIS A 310 8.44 -10.13 24.18
CA HIS A 310 7.97 -10.83 25.38
C HIS A 310 6.55 -11.37 25.19
N PHE A 311 6.35 -12.69 25.38
CA PHE A 311 5.03 -13.31 25.32
C PHE A 311 4.46 -13.58 26.71
N LYS A 312 3.38 -12.89 27.08
CA LYS A 312 2.69 -13.11 28.37
C LYS A 312 1.99 -14.48 28.46
N ARG A 313 1.61 -15.07 27.32
CA ARG A 313 0.92 -16.38 27.17
C ARG A 313 1.31 -17.01 25.82
N PRO A 314 1.16 -18.34 25.64
CA PRO A 314 1.29 -18.99 24.32
C PRO A 314 0.22 -18.47 23.34
N MET A 315 0.61 -18.24 22.07
CA MET A 315 -0.29 -17.76 21.01
C MET A 315 -0.88 -18.96 20.25
N VAL A 316 -2.18 -19.22 20.41
CA VAL A 316 -2.87 -20.40 19.84
C VAL A 316 -3.50 -20.08 18.49
N VAL A 317 -3.33 -20.94 17.49
CA VAL A 317 -3.95 -20.80 16.17
C VAL A 317 -5.11 -21.78 15.96
N PRO A 318 -6.19 -21.39 15.24
CA PRO A 318 -6.44 -20.03 14.73
C PRO A 318 -6.83 -19.09 15.89
N GLY A 319 -6.53 -17.80 15.74
CA GLY A 319 -6.77 -16.84 16.82
C GLY A 319 -6.60 -15.39 16.37
N ILE A 320 -7.27 -14.48 17.08
CA ILE A 320 -7.18 -13.03 16.89
C ILE A 320 -6.59 -12.43 18.16
N PHE A 321 -5.59 -11.57 18.01
CA PHE A 321 -4.78 -11.05 19.12
C PHE A 321 -4.64 -9.53 19.03
N ASP A 322 -5.01 -8.82 20.09
CA ASP A 322 -4.73 -7.40 20.21
C ASP A 322 -3.25 -7.22 20.57
N THR A 323 -2.50 -6.51 19.72
CA THR A 323 -1.07 -6.28 19.88
C THR A 323 -0.83 -4.81 20.17
N LEU A 324 -0.20 -4.53 21.30
CA LEU A 324 0.27 -3.19 21.66
C LEU A 324 1.73 -3.03 21.22
N LEU A 325 2.02 -2.01 20.42
CA LEU A 325 3.36 -1.67 19.95
C LEU A 325 3.77 -0.31 20.52
N THR A 326 4.88 -0.27 21.25
CA THR A 326 5.42 0.93 21.92
C THR A 326 6.85 1.19 21.48
N VAL A 327 7.17 2.43 21.09
CA VAL A 327 8.55 2.85 20.76
C VAL A 327 9.10 3.75 21.88
N PRO A 328 10.09 3.30 22.67
CA PRO A 328 10.68 4.09 23.74
C PRO A 328 11.75 5.06 23.22
N ILE A 329 11.85 6.23 23.85
CA ILE A 329 12.92 7.20 23.60
C ILE A 329 14.24 6.64 24.13
N THR A 330 15.29 6.66 23.30
CA THR A 330 16.67 6.37 23.75
C THR A 330 17.50 7.65 23.63
N ILE A 331 18.16 8.03 24.72
CA ILE A 331 18.77 9.35 24.95
C ILE A 331 19.82 9.68 23.87
N ARG A 332 19.51 10.64 22.99
CA ARG A 332 20.49 11.32 22.12
C ARG A 332 20.27 12.85 21.98
N GLU A 333 19.32 13.42 22.72
CA GLU A 333 19.07 14.88 22.75
C GLU A 333 19.98 15.65 23.72
N GLN A 334 20.79 14.94 24.53
CA GLN A 334 21.63 15.59 25.54
C GLN A 334 22.70 16.52 24.94
N ILE A 335 23.17 16.24 23.71
CA ILE A 335 24.08 17.10 22.95
C ILE A 335 23.40 18.41 22.51
N TYR A 336 22.11 18.36 22.16
CA TYR A 336 21.35 19.55 21.77
C TYR A 336 21.13 20.50 22.96
N HIS A 337 20.93 19.93 24.16
CA HIS A 337 20.79 20.73 25.37
C HIS A 337 22.11 21.26 25.94
N GLU A 338 23.24 20.54 25.79
CA GLU A 338 24.55 21.04 26.22
C GLU A 338 25.09 22.16 25.32
N LEU A 339 24.89 22.09 24.00
CA LEU A 339 25.30 23.14 23.04
C LEU A 339 24.59 24.48 23.30
N LEU A 340 23.31 24.45 23.69
CA LEU A 340 22.55 25.67 24.01
C LEU A 340 22.94 26.30 25.37
N THR A 341 23.71 25.60 26.21
CA THR A 341 24.22 26.14 27.48
C THR A 341 25.63 26.75 27.41
N TYR A 342 26.29 26.76 26.23
CA TYR A 342 27.69 27.18 26.10
C TYR A 342 27.94 28.45 25.27
N ILE A 343 26.91 29.27 24.99
CA ILE A 343 27.08 30.60 24.39
C ILE A 343 26.31 31.63 25.25
N PRO A 344 27.01 32.52 25.99
CA PRO A 344 26.40 33.70 26.59
C PRO A 344 25.91 34.68 25.52
N SER A 345 24.96 35.52 25.91
CA SER A 345 24.31 36.51 25.07
C SER A 345 25.23 37.57 24.46
N GLU A 346 24.76 38.12 23.33
CA GLU A 346 24.98 39.49 22.82
C GLU A 346 26.23 39.86 21.98
N THR A 347 25.93 40.70 20.97
CA THR A 347 26.78 41.61 20.17
C THR A 347 27.57 41.14 18.92
N ALA A 348 27.50 42.03 17.93
CA ALA A 348 28.48 42.35 16.87
C ALA A 348 28.56 41.49 15.59
N THR A 349 27.69 41.88 14.66
CA THR A 349 27.86 41.97 13.19
C THR A 349 29.28 42.15 12.61
N LYS A 350 29.48 41.52 11.44
CA LYS A 350 30.32 41.89 10.26
C LYS A 350 31.86 42.03 10.42
N ASP A 351 32.53 41.65 9.33
CA ASP A 351 33.96 41.78 9.02
C ASP A 351 35.00 41.02 9.86
N VAL A 352 35.12 39.69 9.61
CA VAL A 352 36.42 39.00 9.65
C VAL A 352 36.58 38.06 8.45
N ALA A 353 37.31 38.50 7.43
CA ALA A 353 37.90 37.61 6.45
C ALA A 353 39.12 36.85 7.05
N LEU A 354 39.40 35.64 6.54
CA LEU A 354 40.71 34.98 6.64
C LEU A 354 41.26 34.66 8.05
N SER A 355 40.47 34.07 8.97
CA SER A 355 41.01 33.59 10.26
C SER A 355 40.53 32.22 10.76
N SER A 356 40.02 31.34 9.90
CA SER A 356 39.84 29.92 10.27
C SER A 356 41.18 29.30 10.68
N PRO A 357 41.27 28.60 11.85
CA PRO A 357 42.48 27.92 12.29
C PRO A 357 43.05 26.92 11.26
N ILE A 358 42.17 26.36 10.42
CA ILE A 358 42.51 25.41 9.34
C ILE A 358 43.43 26.06 8.28
N CYS A 359 43.19 27.32 7.90
CA CYS A 359 43.99 28.00 6.86
C CYS A 359 45.42 28.31 7.32
N LYS A 360 45.63 28.59 8.63
CA LYS A 360 46.98 28.74 9.22
C LYS A 360 47.74 27.43 9.29
N LEU A 361 47.04 26.30 9.42
CA LEU A 361 47.63 24.96 9.47
C LEU A 361 48.13 24.50 8.09
N LEU A 362 47.46 24.91 7.01
CA LEU A 362 47.79 24.53 5.63
C LEU A 362 48.92 25.37 4.98
N THR A 363 49.15 26.60 5.44
CA THR A 363 50.20 27.49 4.87
C THR A 363 51.60 27.23 5.43
N LEU A 364 51.72 26.56 6.57
CA LEU A 364 52.99 26.34 7.27
C LEU A 364 53.82 25.15 6.77
N ASN A 365 53.31 24.33 5.84
CA ASN A 365 53.98 23.09 5.46
C ASN A 365 53.97 22.87 3.92
N ARG A 366 55.11 23.09 3.26
CA ARG A 366 55.27 22.88 1.80
C ARG A 366 55.19 21.40 1.38
N GLN A 367 55.13 20.47 2.32
CA GLN A 367 54.90 19.04 2.08
C GLN A 367 53.57 18.58 2.71
N VAL A 368 52.45 19.14 2.25
CA VAL A 368 51.14 18.50 2.49
C VAL A 368 51.10 17.21 1.66
N ASN A 369 51.11 16.08 2.36
CA ASN A 369 51.18 14.75 1.76
C ASN A 369 49.93 14.45 0.92
N THR A 370 50.08 13.73 -0.19
CA THR A 370 48.99 13.41 -1.14
C THR A 370 47.81 12.72 -0.45
N GLU A 371 48.07 11.90 0.57
CA GLU A 371 47.03 11.26 1.37
C GLU A 371 46.27 12.23 2.29
N VAL A 372 46.87 13.33 2.73
CA VAL A 372 46.17 14.38 3.49
C VAL A 372 45.24 15.18 2.58
N LEU A 373 45.65 15.45 1.33
CA LEU A 373 44.77 16.06 0.33
C LEU A 373 43.61 15.14 -0.08
N LYS A 374 43.84 13.84 -0.26
CA LYS A 374 42.77 12.83 -0.45
C LYS A 374 41.86 12.71 0.76
N PHE A 375 42.40 12.81 1.98
CA PHE A 375 41.61 12.79 3.21
C PHE A 375 40.71 14.04 3.30
N LEU A 376 41.27 15.24 3.09
CA LEU A 376 40.49 16.48 3.10
C LEU A 376 39.45 16.53 1.97
N SER A 377 39.75 15.98 0.78
CA SER A 377 38.77 15.90 -0.33
C SER A 377 37.72 14.79 -0.16
N SER A 378 37.94 13.82 0.73
CA SER A 378 36.95 12.77 1.08
C SER A 378 36.17 13.03 2.37
N GLN A 379 36.56 14.06 3.16
CA GLN A 379 35.91 14.46 4.41
C GLN A 379 35.11 15.79 4.30
N PHE A 380 34.82 16.27 3.09
CA PHE A 380 33.77 17.29 2.84
C PHE A 380 33.96 18.68 3.49
N LEU A 381 35.19 19.14 3.72
CA LEU A 381 35.47 20.39 4.46
C LEU A 381 36.10 21.53 3.64
N LEU A 382 36.10 21.46 2.30
CA LEU A 382 36.68 22.50 1.44
C LEU A 382 35.65 23.04 0.44
N ASP A 383 35.43 24.36 0.49
CA ASP A 383 34.74 25.11 -0.57
C ASP A 383 35.50 24.96 -1.90
N THR A 384 34.75 24.76 -2.97
CA THR A 384 35.15 24.89 -4.38
C THR A 384 36.20 25.98 -4.65
N SER A 385 36.03 27.17 -4.08
CA SER A 385 36.99 28.28 -4.24
C SER A 385 38.36 27.95 -3.65
N LEU A 386 38.40 27.37 -2.45
CA LEU A 386 39.62 27.05 -1.72
C LEU A 386 40.37 25.87 -2.36
N THR A 387 39.64 24.92 -2.96
CA THR A 387 40.22 23.84 -3.78
C THR A 387 40.92 24.39 -5.03
N PHE A 388 40.40 25.43 -5.67
CA PHE A 388 41.05 26.06 -6.83
C PHE A 388 42.30 26.85 -6.45
N THR A 389 42.27 27.61 -5.34
CA THR A 389 43.48 28.28 -4.83
C THR A 389 44.59 27.26 -4.52
N LEU A 390 44.26 26.10 -3.95
CA LEU A 390 45.21 25.00 -3.74
C LEU A 390 45.75 24.41 -5.06
N LEU A 391 44.91 24.26 -6.09
CA LEU A 391 45.32 23.79 -7.42
C LEU A 391 46.31 24.74 -8.12
N GLU A 392 46.18 26.06 -7.96
CA GLU A 392 47.12 27.04 -8.51
C GLU A 392 48.39 27.20 -7.66
N THR A 393 48.30 26.98 -6.35
CA THR A 393 49.44 27.15 -5.42
C THR A 393 50.35 25.91 -5.35
N LEU A 394 49.82 24.71 -5.55
CA LEU A 394 50.56 23.46 -5.47
C LEU A 394 51.16 23.09 -6.83
N SER A 395 52.50 23.05 -6.92
CA SER A 395 53.29 22.97 -8.16
C SER A 395 53.28 21.60 -8.88
N TYR A 396 52.13 20.95 -8.97
CA TYR A 396 51.91 19.75 -9.78
C TYR A 396 51.61 20.10 -11.25
N SER A 397 51.88 19.19 -12.18
CA SER A 397 51.35 19.35 -13.54
C SER A 397 49.82 19.25 -13.52
N LYS A 398 49.16 20.07 -14.34
CA LYS A 398 47.70 20.27 -14.33
C LYS A 398 46.92 18.95 -14.37
N ASP A 399 47.36 18.04 -15.25
CA ASP A 399 46.76 16.71 -15.45
C ASP A 399 46.90 15.82 -14.21
N ARG A 400 48.06 15.86 -13.52
CA ARG A 400 48.33 15.05 -12.33
C ARG A 400 47.56 15.57 -11.11
N ALA A 401 47.36 16.87 -11.04
CA ALA A 401 46.55 17.50 -10.00
C ALA A 401 45.05 17.14 -10.17
N LEU A 402 44.55 17.16 -11.42
CA LEU A 402 43.23 16.64 -11.79
C LEU A 402 43.06 15.16 -11.43
N GLU A 403 44.01 14.30 -11.81
CA GLU A 403 43.97 12.86 -11.50
C GLU A 403 43.85 12.57 -9.99
N ILE A 404 44.58 13.32 -9.15
CA ILE A 404 44.62 13.12 -7.69
C ILE A 404 43.40 13.72 -6.98
N LEU A 405 42.97 14.93 -7.37
CA LEU A 405 41.93 15.67 -6.65
C LEU A 405 40.52 15.41 -7.20
N VAL A 406 40.39 15.09 -8.49
CA VAL A 406 39.10 14.88 -9.18
C VAL A 406 38.86 13.40 -9.48
N GLY A 407 39.89 12.63 -9.86
CA GLY A 407 39.74 11.20 -10.19
C GLY A 407 38.90 10.40 -9.15
N PRO A 408 39.22 10.50 -7.85
CA PRO A 408 38.44 9.85 -6.79
C PRO A 408 36.97 10.27 -6.70
N TRP A 409 36.62 11.50 -7.11
CA TRP A 409 35.23 11.98 -7.12
C TRP A 409 34.40 11.33 -8.24
N LEU A 410 35.04 10.94 -9.34
CA LEU A 410 34.37 10.36 -10.51
C LEU A 410 34.16 8.85 -10.36
N GLU A 411 35.13 8.15 -9.79
CA GLU A 411 35.11 6.71 -9.63
C GLU A 411 34.28 6.24 -8.42
N ASN A 412 34.20 7.05 -7.35
CA ASN A 412 33.48 6.67 -6.14
C ASN A 412 31.94 6.83 -6.32
N PRO A 413 31.14 5.74 -6.20
CA PRO A 413 29.68 5.80 -6.40
C PRO A 413 28.93 6.54 -5.29
N PHE A 414 29.50 6.67 -4.09
CA PHE A 414 28.90 7.35 -2.94
C PHE A 414 29.24 8.85 -2.85
N LEU A 415 30.28 9.32 -3.54
CA LEU A 415 30.65 10.74 -3.51
C LEU A 415 29.75 11.61 -4.39
N ARG A 416 29.07 11.00 -5.37
CA ARG A 416 28.30 11.73 -6.40
C ARG A 416 27.06 12.46 -5.87
N HIS A 417 26.40 11.95 -4.83
CA HIS A 417 25.30 12.66 -4.18
C HIS A 417 25.78 13.80 -3.25
N LYS A 418 27.00 13.70 -2.71
CA LYS A 418 27.59 14.78 -1.90
C LYS A 418 28.33 15.83 -2.74
N PHE A 419 28.85 15.49 -3.92
CA PHE A 419 29.38 16.45 -4.89
C PHE A 419 28.33 17.51 -5.28
N LEU A 420 27.07 17.07 -5.44
CA LEU A 420 25.89 17.92 -5.66
C LEU A 420 25.54 18.82 -4.46
N ALA A 421 26.06 18.53 -3.26
CA ALA A 421 25.73 19.22 -2.02
C ALA A 421 26.85 20.17 -1.53
N VAL A 422 28.00 20.25 -2.23
CA VAL A 422 29.22 20.90 -1.72
C VAL A 422 29.67 22.11 -2.55
N SER A 423 29.18 22.28 -3.79
CA SER A 423 29.43 23.52 -4.55
C SER A 423 28.35 24.57 -4.28
N THR A 424 28.70 25.62 -3.55
CA THR A 424 27.80 26.74 -3.24
C THR A 424 27.61 27.73 -4.40
N ASN A 425 28.35 27.58 -5.50
CA ASN A 425 28.47 28.56 -6.57
C ASN A 425 27.83 28.15 -7.91
N ASP A 426 26.98 27.11 -7.93
CA ASP A 426 26.22 26.62 -9.11
C ASP A 426 27.06 26.20 -10.35
N ALA A 427 28.38 26.39 -10.37
CA ALA A 427 29.23 26.27 -11.54
C ALA A 427 30.08 24.98 -11.54
N ILE A 428 30.09 24.27 -12.67
CA ILE A 428 31.06 23.20 -12.95
C ILE A 428 32.30 23.86 -13.60
N PRO A 429 33.52 23.71 -13.04
CA PRO A 429 34.71 24.36 -13.58
C PRO A 429 35.02 23.95 -15.03
N PRO A 430 35.34 24.87 -15.96
CA PRO A 430 35.50 24.55 -17.40
C PRO A 430 36.56 23.48 -17.71
N LEU A 431 37.65 23.44 -16.94
CA LEU A 431 38.70 22.41 -17.05
C LEU A 431 38.17 21.01 -16.71
N LEU A 432 37.27 20.90 -15.72
CA LEU A 432 36.62 19.65 -15.35
C LEU A 432 35.83 19.10 -16.54
N THR A 433 35.04 19.96 -17.19
CA THR A 433 34.16 19.64 -18.31
C THR A 433 34.94 19.06 -19.51
N ALA A 434 36.15 19.54 -19.78
CA ALA A 434 36.96 19.07 -20.91
C ALA A 434 37.49 17.63 -20.73
N ASP A 435 37.98 17.29 -19.53
CA ASP A 435 38.53 15.95 -19.28
C ASP A 435 37.44 14.92 -18.93
N LEU A 436 36.31 15.36 -18.36
CA LEU A 436 35.09 14.55 -18.25
C LEU A 436 34.57 14.13 -19.61
N ARG A 437 34.51 15.06 -20.59
CA ARG A 437 34.16 14.76 -21.98
C ARG A 437 35.05 13.65 -22.54
N LYS A 438 36.38 13.75 -22.43
CA LYS A 438 37.32 12.70 -22.89
C LYS A 438 37.13 11.35 -22.19
N HIS A 439 36.82 11.33 -20.89
CA HIS A 439 36.68 10.09 -20.12
C HIS A 439 35.36 9.38 -20.46
N TRP A 440 34.22 10.06 -20.40
CA TRP A 440 32.92 9.48 -20.78
C TRP A 440 32.82 9.17 -22.27
N GLN A 441 33.66 9.81 -23.11
CA GLN A 441 33.79 9.42 -24.51
C GLN A 441 34.41 8.03 -24.74
N ARG A 442 35.06 7.45 -23.72
CA ARG A 442 35.81 6.18 -23.81
C ARG A 442 35.20 5.03 -23.00
N GLN A 443 34.21 5.29 -22.14
CA GLN A 443 33.72 4.33 -21.13
C GLN A 443 32.21 4.39 -20.95
N GLY A 444 31.54 3.25 -21.17
CA GLY A 444 30.17 2.97 -20.70
C GLY A 444 29.06 3.18 -21.74
N SER A 445 28.04 2.32 -21.68
CA SER A 445 26.79 2.48 -22.43
C SER A 445 25.89 3.53 -21.78
N ALA A 446 25.16 4.30 -22.58
CA ALA A 446 24.28 5.38 -22.11
C ALA A 446 23.28 4.95 -21.00
N GLY A 447 22.79 3.70 -21.01
CA GLY A 447 21.90 3.16 -19.97
C GLY A 447 22.53 3.08 -18.56
N TYR A 448 23.86 2.93 -18.46
CA TYR A 448 24.57 2.97 -17.17
C TYR A 448 24.49 4.35 -16.52
N TYR A 449 24.59 5.41 -17.33
CA TYR A 449 24.48 6.77 -16.84
C TYR A 449 23.03 7.18 -16.56
N LEU A 450 22.08 6.69 -17.36
CA LEU A 450 20.64 6.88 -17.14
C LEU A 450 20.19 6.45 -15.73
N LEU A 451 20.56 5.22 -15.33
CA LEU A 451 20.28 4.70 -13.98
C LEU A 451 20.89 5.59 -12.89
N LYS A 452 22.09 6.13 -13.12
CA LYS A 452 22.77 7.01 -12.16
C LYS A 452 22.12 8.39 -12.07
N ILE A 453 21.69 8.95 -13.19
CA ILE A 453 20.97 10.22 -13.27
C ILE A 453 19.63 10.14 -12.52
N ASP A 454 18.86 9.07 -12.72
CA ASP A 454 17.63 8.78 -11.96
C ASP A 454 17.91 8.50 -10.47
N MET A 455 19.01 7.82 -10.14
CA MET A 455 19.45 7.70 -8.75
C MET A 455 19.79 9.05 -8.10
N PHE A 456 20.41 10.01 -8.80
CA PHE A 456 20.67 11.33 -8.19
C PHE A 456 19.40 12.14 -8.00
N ARG A 457 18.51 12.16 -8.99
CA ARG A 457 17.16 12.74 -8.89
C ARG A 457 16.43 12.29 -7.63
N ARG A 458 16.38 10.98 -7.38
CA ARG A 458 15.70 10.39 -6.21
C ARG A 458 16.40 10.56 -4.87
N ASN A 459 17.68 10.94 -4.89
CA ASN A 459 18.51 11.13 -3.68
C ASN A 459 18.79 12.61 -3.39
N VAL A 460 18.13 13.55 -4.07
CA VAL A 460 18.10 14.95 -3.63
C VAL A 460 17.36 14.99 -2.30
N ASN A 461 18.06 15.38 -1.24
CA ASN A 461 17.53 15.45 0.11
C ASN A 461 18.36 16.47 0.90
N SER A 462 17.71 17.47 1.48
CA SER A 462 18.37 18.46 2.31
C SER A 462 17.42 19.01 3.37
N ASP A 463 17.99 19.38 4.51
CA ASP A 463 17.26 19.93 5.65
C ASP A 463 16.71 21.34 5.37
N THR A 464 17.18 22.02 4.32
CA THR A 464 16.59 23.27 3.83
C THR A 464 16.21 23.20 2.35
N PRO A 465 15.12 23.87 1.92
CA PRO A 465 14.71 23.86 0.53
C PRO A 465 15.71 24.53 -0.43
N GLU A 466 16.46 25.55 -0.01
CA GLU A 466 17.43 26.26 -0.87
C GLU A 466 18.57 25.33 -1.32
N ASN A 467 19.05 24.50 -0.38
CA ASN A 467 20.04 23.46 -0.67
C ASN A 467 19.47 22.34 -1.56
N THR A 468 18.16 22.07 -1.47
CA THR A 468 17.44 21.15 -2.37
C THR A 468 17.45 21.67 -3.81
N VAL A 469 17.25 22.98 -4.03
CA VAL A 469 17.38 23.63 -5.34
C VAL A 469 18.80 23.53 -5.91
N ILE A 470 19.81 23.84 -5.09
CA ILE A 470 21.23 23.77 -5.50
C ILE A 470 21.60 22.33 -5.94
N GLN A 471 21.15 21.32 -5.20
CA GLN A 471 21.34 19.91 -5.56
C GLN A 471 20.67 19.59 -6.91
N TYR A 472 19.38 19.91 -7.11
CA TYR A 472 18.68 19.67 -8.38
C TYR A 472 19.33 20.40 -9.57
N LYS A 473 19.78 21.65 -9.41
CA LYS A 473 20.52 22.41 -10.44
C LYS A 473 21.78 21.68 -10.91
N MET A 474 22.54 21.11 -9.98
CA MET A 474 23.72 20.33 -10.34
C MET A 474 23.39 18.98 -10.98
N VAL A 475 22.28 18.31 -10.59
CA VAL A 475 21.83 17.09 -11.28
C VAL A 475 21.44 17.40 -12.74
N CYS A 476 20.72 18.49 -12.99
CA CYS A 476 20.38 18.95 -14.34
C CYS A 476 21.64 19.15 -15.19
N LYS A 477 22.64 19.86 -14.66
CA LYS A 477 23.93 20.12 -15.34
C LYS A 477 24.71 18.84 -15.61
N TYR A 478 24.73 17.90 -14.67
CA TYR A 478 25.34 16.57 -14.85
C TYR A 478 24.65 15.76 -15.95
N ALA A 479 23.32 15.69 -15.93
CA ALA A 479 22.52 14.95 -16.92
C ALA A 479 22.72 15.49 -18.34
N ARG A 480 22.66 16.82 -18.52
CA ARG A 480 22.92 17.48 -19.80
C ARG A 480 24.34 17.22 -20.32
N LEU A 481 25.36 17.34 -19.47
CA LEU A 481 26.74 17.07 -19.86
C LEU A 481 26.95 15.61 -20.30
N VAL A 482 26.34 14.64 -19.61
CA VAL A 482 26.38 13.22 -20.00
C VAL A 482 25.70 13.01 -21.36
N TYR A 483 24.52 13.59 -21.57
CA TYR A 483 23.80 13.51 -22.84
C TYR A 483 24.65 14.04 -24.01
N ASP A 484 25.21 15.25 -23.89
CA ASP A 484 26.09 15.84 -24.90
C ASP A 484 27.26 14.90 -25.26
N CYS A 485 27.95 14.37 -24.22
CA CYS A 485 29.09 13.47 -24.41
C CYS A 485 28.71 12.19 -25.17
N GLN A 486 27.58 11.59 -24.84
CA GLN A 486 27.11 10.37 -25.49
C GLN A 486 26.65 10.65 -26.92
N LEU A 487 25.98 11.78 -27.18
CA LEU A 487 25.61 12.20 -28.52
C LEU A 487 26.84 12.42 -29.43
N ASP A 488 27.91 13.03 -28.89
CA ASP A 488 29.19 13.21 -29.59
C ASP A 488 29.90 11.87 -29.89
N CYS A 489 29.91 10.91 -28.96
CA CYS A 489 30.39 9.54 -29.21
C CYS A 489 29.67 8.84 -30.35
N ILE A 490 28.36 9.00 -30.37
CA ILE A 490 27.47 8.28 -31.27
C ILE A 490 27.60 8.86 -32.68
N ARG A 491 27.69 10.20 -32.82
CA ARG A 491 28.00 10.89 -34.07
C ARG A 491 29.40 10.55 -34.62
N SER A 492 30.41 10.38 -33.75
CA SER A 492 31.79 10.12 -34.18
C SER A 492 32.10 8.66 -34.54
N ASN A 493 31.41 7.68 -33.95
CA ASN A 493 31.68 6.25 -34.21
C ASN A 493 30.86 5.62 -35.35
N TYR A 494 29.71 6.20 -35.73
CA TYR A 494 28.72 5.51 -36.59
C TYR A 494 28.48 6.12 -37.98
N GLY A 495 29.27 7.12 -38.40
CA GLY A 495 29.26 7.61 -39.79
C GLY A 495 27.90 8.12 -40.31
N GLY A 496 27.00 8.53 -39.41
CA GLY A 496 25.68 9.06 -39.75
C GLY A 496 24.50 8.07 -39.67
N PHE A 497 24.71 6.78 -39.42
CA PHE A 497 23.62 5.79 -39.27
C PHE A 497 23.65 5.09 -37.92
N LEU A 498 22.61 5.30 -37.11
CA LEU A 498 22.51 4.77 -35.75
C LEU A 498 21.76 3.43 -35.74
N SER A 499 22.09 2.55 -34.78
CA SER A 499 21.28 1.36 -34.54
C SER A 499 20.08 1.70 -33.65
N PRO A 500 18.91 1.06 -33.82
CA PRO A 500 17.69 1.40 -33.06
C PRO A 500 17.89 1.42 -31.55
N SER A 501 18.61 0.43 -30.99
CA SER A 501 18.93 0.38 -29.55
C SER A 501 19.78 1.55 -29.06
N THR A 502 20.57 2.16 -29.94
CA THR A 502 21.40 3.33 -29.63
C THR A 502 20.55 4.60 -29.60
N GLU A 503 19.60 4.73 -30.54
CA GLU A 503 18.64 5.85 -30.60
C GLU A 503 17.73 5.86 -29.37
N ASP A 504 17.16 4.70 -29.00
CA ASP A 504 16.35 4.53 -27.79
C ASP A 504 17.10 4.98 -26.53
N THR A 505 18.40 4.67 -26.43
CA THR A 505 19.17 4.98 -25.23
C THR A 505 19.56 6.45 -25.13
N VAL A 506 19.80 7.13 -26.27
CA VAL A 506 19.97 8.60 -26.31
C VAL A 506 18.65 9.30 -25.97
N LEU A 507 17.53 8.82 -26.51
CA LEU A 507 16.19 9.32 -26.21
C LEU A 507 15.86 9.21 -24.72
N MET A 508 16.22 8.08 -24.08
CA MET A 508 16.04 7.93 -22.63
C MET A 508 16.90 8.91 -21.81
N LEU A 509 18.16 9.17 -22.19
CA LEU A 509 18.99 10.18 -21.50
C LEU A 509 18.45 11.60 -21.67
N TRP A 510 17.97 11.94 -22.87
CA TRP A 510 17.30 13.21 -23.16
C TRP A 510 16.03 13.36 -22.31
N SER A 511 15.18 12.32 -22.27
CA SER A 511 13.97 12.29 -21.46
C SER A 511 14.25 12.43 -19.96
N ALA A 512 15.26 11.74 -19.44
CA ALA A 512 15.63 11.86 -18.02
C ALA A 512 16.16 13.26 -17.67
N THR A 513 16.91 13.89 -18.57
CA THR A 513 17.39 15.28 -18.40
C THR A 513 16.20 16.25 -18.27
N CYS A 514 15.20 16.14 -19.13
CA CYS A 514 14.01 16.98 -19.10
C CYS A 514 13.17 16.75 -17.84
N THR A 515 12.95 15.49 -17.45
CA THR A 515 12.21 15.13 -16.24
C THR A 515 12.87 15.68 -14.96
N ILE A 516 14.19 15.78 -14.89
CA ILE A 516 14.89 16.34 -13.71
C ILE A 516 14.77 17.87 -13.65
N ALA A 517 14.74 18.54 -14.80
CA ALA A 517 14.47 19.97 -14.85
C ALA A 517 13.01 20.29 -14.49
N ALA A 518 12.04 19.42 -14.83
CA ALA A 518 10.65 19.54 -14.39
C ALA A 518 10.52 19.51 -12.85
N ASP A 519 11.24 18.60 -12.19
CA ASP A 519 11.31 18.53 -10.73
C ASP A 519 11.96 19.78 -10.13
N LEU A 520 13.07 20.26 -10.72
CA LEU A 520 13.74 21.48 -10.27
C LEU A 520 12.79 22.69 -10.30
N VAL A 521 12.01 22.85 -11.37
CA VAL A 521 11.00 23.90 -11.48
C VAL A 521 9.92 23.75 -10.39
N GLU A 522 9.45 22.54 -10.13
CA GLU A 522 8.46 22.26 -9.08
C GLU A 522 8.99 22.57 -7.67
N VAL A 523 10.23 22.21 -7.36
CA VAL A 523 10.88 22.52 -6.08
C VAL A 523 11.07 24.03 -5.91
N ILE A 524 11.51 24.76 -6.95
CA ILE A 524 11.64 26.22 -6.87
C ILE A 524 10.27 26.89 -6.71
N CYS A 525 9.21 26.40 -7.37
CA CYS A 525 7.85 26.91 -7.17
C CYS A 525 7.35 26.71 -5.74
N HIS A 526 7.52 25.51 -5.17
CA HIS A 526 7.13 25.21 -3.78
C HIS A 526 7.88 26.08 -2.75
N LEU A 527 9.08 26.54 -3.11
CA LEU A 527 9.88 27.47 -2.34
C LEU A 527 9.38 28.92 -2.38
N ALA A 528 8.85 29.35 -3.52
CA ALA A 528 8.34 30.71 -3.70
C ALA A 528 6.95 30.94 -3.07
N GLY A 529 6.21 29.88 -2.75
CA GLY A 529 4.92 29.96 -2.06
C GLY A 529 4.39 28.60 -1.60
N THR A 530 3.68 28.57 -0.47
CA THR A 530 3.16 27.29 0.06
C THR A 530 2.04 26.75 -0.83
N PHE A 531 2.15 25.46 -1.18
CA PHE A 531 1.06 24.73 -1.85
C PHE A 531 -0.08 24.42 -0.87
N GLY A 532 -1.10 25.28 -0.86
CA GLY A 532 -2.39 24.97 -0.25
C GLY A 532 -3.28 24.13 -1.18
N PRO A 533 -4.40 23.57 -0.69
CA PRO A 533 -5.37 22.82 -1.51
C PRO A 533 -6.14 23.67 -2.54
N LYS A 534 -5.70 24.90 -2.80
CA LYS A 534 -6.23 25.83 -3.82
C LYS A 534 -5.15 26.41 -4.76
N GLY A 535 -3.89 25.96 -4.65
CA GLY A 535 -2.77 26.47 -5.46
C GLY A 535 -1.70 27.18 -4.63
N LEU A 536 -0.83 27.91 -5.33
CA LEU A 536 0.32 28.60 -4.76
C LEU A 536 -0.14 29.90 -4.07
N GLU A 537 -0.05 29.99 -2.75
CA GLU A 537 -0.20 31.25 -2.02
C GLU A 537 1.19 31.86 -1.80
N LEU A 538 1.43 33.03 -2.40
CA LEU A 538 2.71 33.75 -2.33
C LEU A 538 2.92 34.36 -0.94
N ALA A 539 4.11 34.17 -0.38
CA ALA A 539 4.57 34.93 0.78
C ALA A 539 5.22 36.26 0.34
N ASP A 540 5.23 37.25 1.23
CA ASP A 540 5.86 38.57 1.01
C ASP A 540 7.35 38.47 0.63
N ALA A 541 7.97 39.37 -0.14
CA ALA A 541 7.49 40.16 -1.28
C ALA A 541 8.72 40.65 -2.13
N SER A 542 9.74 39.80 -2.30
CA SER A 542 10.88 40.04 -3.21
C SER A 542 11.52 38.73 -3.66
N ASP A 543 11.84 37.88 -2.69
CA ASP A 543 12.71 36.71 -2.91
C ASP A 543 11.95 35.59 -3.63
N SER A 544 10.65 35.44 -3.36
CA SER A 544 9.71 34.59 -4.11
C SER A 544 9.66 34.93 -5.60
N VAL A 545 9.75 36.22 -5.98
CA VAL A 545 9.72 36.64 -7.39
C VAL A 545 11.04 36.28 -8.08
N ALA A 546 12.18 36.46 -7.40
CA ALA A 546 13.48 36.06 -7.93
C ALA A 546 13.58 34.53 -8.12
N LEU A 547 13.02 33.75 -7.19
CA LEU A 547 12.91 32.30 -7.31
C LEU A 547 12.04 31.89 -8.51
N LEU A 548 10.85 32.48 -8.67
CA LEU A 548 9.99 32.20 -9.82
C LEU A 548 10.62 32.62 -11.16
N GLN A 549 11.39 33.71 -11.21
CA GLN A 549 12.13 34.09 -12.42
C GLN A 549 13.21 33.05 -12.79
N GLU A 550 13.93 32.50 -11.84
CA GLU A 550 14.89 31.40 -12.08
C GLU A 550 14.16 30.10 -12.52
N ALA A 551 13.00 29.79 -11.94
CA ALA A 551 12.18 28.66 -12.37
C ALA A 551 11.71 28.81 -13.83
N ARG A 552 11.32 30.03 -14.25
CA ARG A 552 10.88 30.32 -15.62
C ARG A 552 12.04 30.09 -16.59
N LYS A 553 13.21 30.64 -16.27
CA LYS A 553 14.44 30.49 -17.06
C LYS A 553 14.83 29.01 -17.22
N VAL A 554 14.77 28.21 -16.15
CA VAL A 554 15.05 26.76 -16.21
C VAL A 554 14.07 26.04 -17.14
N ALA A 555 12.78 26.41 -17.10
CA ALA A 555 11.78 25.82 -18.00
C ALA A 555 12.02 26.21 -19.47
N GLU A 556 12.26 27.51 -19.74
CA GLU A 556 12.50 28.04 -21.09
C GLU A 556 13.80 27.49 -21.72
N GLU A 557 14.91 27.44 -20.97
CA GLU A 557 16.18 26.82 -21.43
C GLU A 557 15.99 25.35 -21.83
N MET A 558 15.09 24.64 -21.16
CA MET A 558 14.80 23.24 -21.45
C MET A 558 13.79 23.07 -22.59
N ILE A 559 12.84 23.99 -22.78
CA ILE A 559 11.98 24.02 -23.97
C ILE A 559 12.83 24.29 -25.23
N SER A 560 13.87 25.13 -25.14
CA SER A 560 14.87 25.28 -26.20
C SER A 560 15.63 23.97 -26.44
N PHE A 561 16.11 23.30 -25.38
CA PHE A 561 16.80 22.00 -25.49
C PHE A 561 15.92 20.85 -26.01
N LEU A 562 14.60 20.92 -25.79
CA LEU A 562 13.59 20.04 -26.39
C LEU A 562 13.35 20.33 -27.89
N SER A 563 13.73 21.52 -28.35
CA SER A 563 13.51 22.02 -29.71
C SER A 563 14.76 21.92 -30.59
N ASP A 564 15.96 22.03 -30.01
CA ASP A 564 17.26 21.77 -30.65
C ASP A 564 17.46 20.26 -30.89
N LYS A 565 16.81 19.75 -31.94
CA LYS A 565 16.59 18.31 -32.23
C LYS A 565 17.90 17.47 -32.24
N PRO A 566 17.99 16.35 -31.49
CA PRO A 566 18.84 15.23 -31.90
C PRO A 566 18.31 14.57 -33.18
N PHE A 567 19.18 13.84 -33.88
CA PHE A 567 18.87 13.21 -35.19
C PHE A 567 17.67 12.25 -35.14
N CYS A 568 17.48 11.54 -34.02
CA CYS A 568 16.35 10.65 -33.76
C CYS A 568 15.02 11.37 -33.42
N ALA A 569 14.99 12.71 -33.44
CA ALA A 569 13.80 13.53 -33.19
C ALA A 569 13.36 14.36 -34.42
N GLN A 570 13.89 14.05 -35.61
CA GLN A 570 13.44 14.65 -36.87
C GLN A 570 12.21 13.89 -37.40
N GLU A 571 11.11 14.62 -37.67
CA GLU A 571 9.79 14.01 -37.96
C GLU A 571 9.76 13.16 -39.24
N GLU A 572 10.72 13.36 -40.15
CA GLU A 572 10.83 12.64 -41.41
C GLU A 572 11.50 11.26 -41.29
N SER A 573 12.08 10.90 -40.13
CA SER A 573 12.73 9.59 -39.91
C SER A 573 11.99 8.66 -38.93
N ILE A 574 11.04 9.16 -38.13
CA ILE A 574 10.41 8.41 -37.03
C ILE A 574 9.09 7.75 -37.48
N THR A 575 9.18 6.49 -37.93
CA THR A 575 8.02 5.68 -38.35
C THR A 575 7.37 4.86 -37.22
N SER A 576 7.80 5.03 -35.96
CA SER A 576 7.36 4.24 -34.81
C SER A 576 6.76 5.09 -33.68
N ASP A 577 5.53 4.77 -33.28
CA ASP A 577 4.83 5.40 -32.15
C ASP A 577 5.61 5.30 -30.82
N ALA A 578 6.44 4.27 -30.68
CA ALA A 578 7.23 4.02 -29.47
C ALA A 578 8.22 5.15 -29.13
N VAL A 579 8.66 5.93 -30.13
CA VAL A 579 9.57 7.07 -29.96
C VAL A 579 8.82 8.40 -29.90
N GLN A 580 7.74 8.56 -30.67
CA GLN A 580 6.97 9.82 -30.69
C GLN A 580 6.25 10.09 -29.36
N VAL A 581 5.68 9.06 -28.71
CA VAL A 581 4.91 9.24 -27.47
C VAL A 581 5.78 9.73 -26.29
N PRO A 582 6.97 9.17 -26.00
CA PRO A 582 7.87 9.73 -24.97
C PRO A 582 8.30 11.17 -25.26
N VAL A 583 8.60 11.52 -26.51
CA VAL A 583 8.98 12.89 -26.92
C VAL A 583 7.86 13.88 -26.60
N ARG A 584 6.63 13.57 -27.03
CA ARG A 584 5.46 14.41 -26.75
C ARG A 584 5.22 14.58 -25.25
N LYS A 585 5.35 13.52 -24.45
CA LYS A 585 5.19 13.60 -22.99
C LYS A 585 6.21 14.48 -22.28
N GLN A 586 7.47 14.51 -22.73
CA GLN A 586 8.47 15.39 -22.15
C GLN A 586 8.27 16.86 -22.56
N LYS A 587 7.82 17.10 -23.80
CA LYS A 587 7.43 18.45 -24.25
C LYS A 587 6.20 18.97 -23.50
N PHE A 588 5.16 18.14 -23.38
CA PHE A 588 4.00 18.41 -22.51
C PHE A 588 4.45 18.83 -21.11
N LEU A 589 5.28 18.00 -20.45
CA LEU A 589 5.68 18.21 -19.06
C LEU A 589 6.37 19.56 -18.87
N MET A 590 7.32 19.93 -19.74
CA MET A 590 8.05 21.20 -19.59
C MET A 590 7.20 22.43 -19.92
N SER A 591 6.40 22.41 -20.99
CA SER A 591 5.47 23.50 -21.30
C SER A 591 4.42 23.67 -20.18
N PHE A 592 3.91 22.57 -19.62
CA PHE A 592 2.97 22.63 -18.49
C PHE A 592 3.59 23.20 -17.21
N LYS A 593 4.85 22.84 -16.89
CA LYS A 593 5.60 23.45 -15.77
C LYS A 593 5.87 24.93 -16.03
N ALA A 594 6.25 25.32 -17.25
CA ALA A 594 6.47 26.73 -17.63
C ALA A 594 5.23 27.61 -17.42
N HIS A 595 4.05 27.11 -17.80
CA HIS A 595 2.76 27.76 -17.51
C HIS A 595 2.58 28.06 -16.01
N ILE A 596 2.85 27.09 -15.13
CA ILE A 596 2.65 27.26 -13.68
C ILE A 596 3.50 28.41 -13.16
N VAL A 597 4.75 28.52 -13.63
CA VAL A 597 5.65 29.61 -13.26
C VAL A 597 5.15 30.96 -13.82
N CYS A 598 4.76 31.01 -15.09
CA CYS A 598 4.29 32.26 -15.71
C CYS A 598 3.01 32.77 -15.05
N LYS A 599 2.06 31.88 -14.72
CA LYS A 599 0.86 32.23 -13.92
C LYS A 599 1.25 32.80 -12.55
N ALA A 600 2.19 32.16 -11.85
CA ALA A 600 2.66 32.63 -10.54
C ALA A 600 3.43 33.97 -10.60
N LEU A 601 4.05 34.30 -11.74
CA LEU A 601 4.68 35.59 -12.01
C LEU A 601 3.69 36.68 -12.47
N GLY A 602 2.42 36.34 -12.70
CA GLY A 602 1.41 37.25 -13.25
C GLY A 602 1.50 37.49 -14.77
N ASP A 603 2.35 36.74 -15.49
CA ASP A 603 2.46 36.78 -16.95
C ASP A 603 1.46 35.80 -17.58
N VAL A 604 0.17 36.23 -17.57
CA VAL A 604 -0.95 35.38 -17.99
C VAL A 604 -0.91 35.05 -19.47
N ASP A 605 -0.44 35.97 -20.32
CA ASP A 605 -0.32 35.74 -21.77
C ASP A 605 0.74 34.68 -22.09
N ALA A 606 1.92 34.72 -21.45
CA ALA A 606 2.92 33.66 -21.60
C ALA A 606 2.43 32.34 -20.98
N ALA A 607 1.70 32.39 -19.86
CA ALA A 607 1.11 31.21 -19.23
C ALA A 607 0.08 30.53 -20.14
N ILE A 608 -0.72 31.31 -20.87
CA ILE A 608 -1.65 30.86 -21.92
C ILE A 608 -0.88 30.21 -23.08
N GLY A 609 0.15 30.86 -23.61
CA GLY A 609 0.99 30.31 -24.69
C GLY A 609 1.64 28.97 -24.31
N TYR A 610 2.23 28.86 -23.13
CA TYR A 610 2.84 27.60 -22.68
C TYR A 610 1.82 26.50 -22.38
N LEU A 611 0.57 26.83 -22.05
CA LEU A 611 -0.49 25.81 -22.05
C LEU A 611 -0.84 25.39 -23.47
N GLU A 612 -1.03 26.32 -24.40
CA GLU A 612 -1.33 25.99 -25.81
C GLU A 612 -0.27 25.03 -26.40
N ASP A 613 1.01 25.30 -26.15
CA ASP A 613 2.11 24.38 -26.47
C ASP A 613 1.93 23.00 -25.79
N ALA A 614 1.69 22.97 -24.47
CA ALA A 614 1.49 21.71 -23.75
C ALA A 614 0.32 20.90 -24.33
N ILE A 615 -0.75 21.58 -24.72
CA ILE A 615 -1.98 21.00 -25.29
C ILE A 615 -1.70 20.37 -26.66
N GLU A 616 -0.87 21.01 -27.49
CA GLU A 616 -0.44 20.43 -28.76
C GLU A 616 0.31 19.08 -28.54
N TYR A 617 1.08 18.97 -27.45
CA TYR A 617 1.88 17.78 -27.16
C TYR A 617 1.10 16.64 -26.47
N ASP A 618 0.34 16.93 -25.41
CA ASP A 618 -0.50 15.93 -24.72
C ASP A 618 -1.73 16.58 -24.07
N SER A 619 -2.73 16.92 -24.90
CA SER A 619 -4.00 17.52 -24.45
C SER A 619 -4.75 16.67 -23.42
N GLU A 620 -4.60 15.34 -23.45
CA GLU A 620 -5.31 14.38 -22.59
C GLU A 620 -4.53 14.05 -21.30
N SER A 621 -3.42 14.75 -21.04
CA SER A 621 -2.58 14.54 -19.87
C SER A 621 -3.36 14.72 -18.53
N PRO A 622 -3.12 13.90 -17.49
CA PRO A 622 -3.83 13.96 -16.21
C PRO A 622 -3.79 15.32 -15.51
N GLU A 623 -2.72 16.07 -15.76
CA GLU A 623 -2.48 17.46 -15.39
C GLU A 623 -3.49 18.48 -15.97
N ASN A 624 -4.30 18.04 -16.94
CA ASN A 624 -5.49 18.68 -17.50
C ASN A 624 -5.26 20.09 -18.10
N PRO A 625 -4.34 20.23 -19.07
CA PRO A 625 -3.81 21.53 -19.52
C PRO A 625 -4.85 22.47 -20.13
N VAL A 626 -5.83 21.95 -20.88
CA VAL A 626 -6.88 22.81 -21.46
C VAL A 626 -7.83 23.37 -20.38
N GLU A 627 -7.86 22.82 -19.14
CA GLU A 627 -8.73 23.35 -18.06
C GLU A 627 -8.13 24.64 -17.59
N LYS A 628 -6.84 24.57 -17.28
CA LYS A 628 -6.02 25.70 -16.86
C LYS A 628 -5.99 26.79 -17.95
N LEU A 629 -6.08 26.41 -19.23
CA LEU A 629 -6.16 27.35 -20.34
C LEU A 629 -7.53 28.04 -20.37
N HIS A 630 -8.60 27.30 -20.13
CA HIS A 630 -9.95 27.87 -20.01
C HIS A 630 -10.12 28.72 -18.75
N GLU A 631 -9.54 28.32 -17.61
CA GLU A 631 -9.47 29.10 -16.37
C GLU A 631 -8.74 30.44 -16.63
N LEU A 632 -7.52 30.41 -17.19
CA LEU A 632 -6.76 31.61 -17.50
C LEU A 632 -7.44 32.51 -18.53
N ARG A 633 -8.04 31.95 -19.58
CA ARG A 633 -8.79 32.75 -20.57
C ARG A 633 -10.09 33.31 -19.99
N ALA A 634 -10.71 32.65 -19.00
CA ALA A 634 -11.84 33.19 -18.25
C ALA A 634 -11.42 34.32 -17.29
N GLU A 635 -10.23 34.22 -16.67
CA GLU A 635 -9.62 35.30 -15.88
C GLU A 635 -9.39 36.58 -16.73
N LEU A 636 -9.11 36.45 -18.04
CA LEU A 636 -8.92 37.57 -18.98
C LEU A 636 -10.21 38.16 -19.60
N GLY A 637 -11.38 37.56 -19.40
CA GLY A 637 -12.67 38.21 -19.68
C GLY A 637 -13.01 38.55 -21.14
N THR A 638 -12.74 37.67 -22.12
CA THR A 638 -13.24 37.80 -23.51
C THR A 638 -13.99 36.54 -23.96
N GLY A 639 -14.99 36.66 -24.85
CA GLY A 639 -15.91 35.54 -25.17
C GLY A 639 -16.50 35.53 -26.59
N ASN A 640 -17.62 34.79 -26.72
CA ASN A 640 -18.45 34.48 -27.91
C ASN A 640 -18.08 33.28 -28.81
N GLU A 641 -19.12 32.76 -29.49
CA GLU A 641 -19.24 31.41 -30.07
C GLU A 641 -18.77 31.27 -31.54
N GLY A 642 -18.49 30.03 -32.01
CA GLY A 642 -18.56 29.73 -33.45
C GLY A 642 -17.80 28.52 -34.04
N SER A 643 -18.07 27.27 -33.61
CA SER A 643 -17.85 26.04 -34.43
C SER A 643 -16.37 25.60 -34.71
N VAL A 644 -15.94 24.48 -35.35
CA VAL A 644 -16.43 23.08 -35.59
C VAL A 644 -15.31 22.28 -36.33
N PRO A 645 -15.03 20.96 -36.09
CA PRO A 645 -15.10 20.18 -34.84
C PRO A 645 -13.92 19.15 -34.66
N ARG A 646 -13.00 19.27 -33.68
CA ARG A 646 -12.02 18.17 -33.41
C ARG A 646 -11.39 18.11 -32.00
N VAL A 647 -11.33 16.87 -31.49
CA VAL A 647 -10.57 16.29 -30.34
C VAL A 647 -10.79 16.91 -28.95
N MET A 648 -10.93 16.05 -27.93
CA MET A 648 -11.62 16.37 -26.68
C MET A 648 -10.70 16.70 -25.50
N THR A 649 -11.06 17.75 -24.77
CA THR A 649 -10.59 18.02 -23.40
C THR A 649 -11.72 18.75 -22.63
N HIS A 650 -11.75 18.62 -21.30
CA HIS A 650 -12.73 19.23 -20.36
C HIS A 650 -14.19 18.80 -20.51
N ALA A 651 -14.45 17.58 -20.03
CA ALA A 651 -15.81 17.08 -19.87
C ALA A 651 -16.56 17.76 -18.70
N ALA A 652 -15.87 18.12 -17.60
CA ALA A 652 -16.53 18.52 -16.35
C ALA A 652 -17.03 19.98 -16.31
N SER A 653 -16.31 20.94 -16.91
CA SER A 653 -16.62 22.38 -16.77
C SER A 653 -17.90 22.85 -17.47
N LYS A 654 -18.50 22.00 -18.31
CA LYS A 654 -19.81 22.23 -18.95
C LYS A 654 -20.97 21.51 -18.26
N ASP A 655 -20.69 20.60 -17.32
CA ASP A 655 -21.72 19.85 -16.62
C ASP A 655 -22.27 20.66 -15.45
N ASP A 656 -23.56 20.99 -15.50
CA ASP A 656 -24.26 21.68 -14.42
C ASP A 656 -24.53 20.71 -13.25
N LEU A 657 -23.65 20.77 -12.24
CA LEU A 657 -23.68 19.94 -11.04
C LEU A 657 -24.63 20.45 -9.94
N ARG A 658 -25.47 21.47 -10.20
CA ARG A 658 -26.46 21.92 -9.22
C ARG A 658 -27.45 20.81 -8.90
N VAL A 659 -27.91 20.73 -7.65
CA VAL A 659 -28.89 19.72 -7.21
C VAL A 659 -30.15 19.75 -8.09
N THR A 660 -30.60 20.95 -8.48
CA THR A 660 -31.74 21.16 -9.39
C THR A 660 -31.57 20.51 -10.77
N THR A 661 -30.34 20.24 -11.19
CA THR A 661 -30.01 19.69 -12.51
C THR A 661 -29.63 18.22 -12.40
N LEU A 662 -28.79 17.86 -11.43
CA LEU A 662 -28.46 16.46 -11.15
C LEU A 662 -29.67 15.63 -10.71
N PHE A 663 -30.69 16.27 -10.12
CA PHE A 663 -31.94 15.66 -9.64
C PHE A 663 -33.19 16.34 -10.23
N SER A 664 -33.11 16.83 -11.48
CA SER A 664 -34.33 17.20 -12.22
C SER A 664 -35.11 15.96 -12.65
N PHE A 665 -36.44 15.99 -12.52
CA PHE A 665 -37.35 14.95 -13.01
C PHE A 665 -38.46 15.47 -13.92
N THR A 666 -38.45 16.75 -14.32
CA THR A 666 -39.50 17.33 -15.18
C THR A 666 -39.62 16.61 -16.53
N GLU A 667 -38.47 16.18 -17.08
CA GLU A 667 -38.37 15.45 -18.34
C GLU A 667 -38.45 13.92 -18.20
N HIS A 668 -38.76 13.41 -17.00
CA HIS A 668 -38.81 11.96 -16.78
C HIS A 668 -40.18 11.38 -17.10
N VAL A 669 -40.17 10.30 -17.89
CA VAL A 669 -41.33 9.45 -18.14
C VAL A 669 -41.09 8.13 -17.44
N VAL A 670 -41.92 7.81 -16.44
CA VAL A 670 -41.70 6.71 -15.50
C VAL A 670 -42.84 5.69 -15.61
N LEU A 671 -42.53 4.40 -15.60
CA LEU A 671 -43.49 3.32 -15.36
C LEU A 671 -43.17 2.66 -14.02
N VAL A 672 -44.12 2.66 -13.08
CA VAL A 672 -44.01 1.91 -11.83
C VAL A 672 -45.01 0.77 -11.81
N THR A 673 -44.52 -0.46 -11.94
CA THR A 673 -45.38 -1.65 -11.83
C THR A 673 -45.69 -1.91 -10.36
N GLY A 674 -46.95 -2.22 -10.04
CA GLY A 674 -47.44 -2.27 -8.65
C GLY A 674 -47.51 -0.90 -7.98
N GLY A 675 -47.49 0.20 -8.75
CA GLY A 675 -47.41 1.58 -8.25
C GLY A 675 -48.62 2.10 -7.46
N ALA A 676 -49.65 1.29 -7.26
CA ALA A 676 -50.86 1.67 -6.52
C ALA A 676 -50.76 1.49 -4.99
N THR A 677 -49.74 0.79 -4.49
CA THR A 677 -49.59 0.46 -3.06
C THR A 677 -48.13 0.35 -2.62
N GLY A 678 -47.84 0.63 -1.34
CA GLY A 678 -46.57 0.27 -0.69
C GLY A 678 -45.35 0.93 -1.33
N LEU A 679 -44.24 0.19 -1.50
CA LEU A 679 -43.02 0.72 -2.11
C LEU A 679 -43.25 1.34 -3.50
N GLY A 680 -44.05 0.69 -4.36
CA GLY A 680 -44.38 1.22 -5.69
C GLY A 680 -45.09 2.57 -5.63
N GLU A 681 -45.98 2.75 -4.66
CA GLU A 681 -46.64 4.03 -4.42
C GLU A 681 -45.64 5.08 -3.88
N MET A 682 -44.76 4.71 -2.96
CA MET A 682 -43.72 5.61 -2.44
C MET A 682 -42.77 6.10 -3.57
N ALA A 683 -42.41 5.22 -4.51
CA ALA A 683 -41.67 5.59 -5.71
C ALA A 683 -42.49 6.52 -6.62
N ALA A 684 -43.73 6.16 -6.94
CA ALA A 684 -44.60 6.98 -7.79
C ALA A 684 -44.84 8.38 -7.19
N GLN A 685 -45.05 8.47 -5.87
CA GLN A 685 -45.14 9.73 -5.15
C GLN A 685 -43.85 10.54 -5.28
N ALA A 686 -42.69 9.95 -5.01
CA ALA A 686 -41.40 10.64 -5.11
C ALA A 686 -41.20 11.26 -6.50
N PHE A 687 -41.54 10.54 -7.58
CA PHE A 687 -41.46 11.07 -8.94
C PHE A 687 -42.46 12.19 -9.23
N VAL A 688 -43.74 12.04 -8.85
CA VAL A 688 -44.77 13.08 -9.08
C VAL A 688 -44.45 14.36 -8.30
N GLN A 689 -43.95 14.24 -7.07
CA GLN A 689 -43.57 15.40 -6.25
C GLN A 689 -42.35 16.15 -6.81
N ASN A 690 -41.57 15.55 -7.70
CA ASN A 690 -40.41 16.18 -8.35
C ASN A 690 -40.64 16.51 -9.85
N GLY A 691 -41.89 16.44 -10.34
CA GLY A 691 -42.27 16.95 -11.68
C GLY A 691 -42.42 15.91 -12.78
N ALA A 692 -42.21 14.61 -12.51
CA ALA A 692 -42.23 13.58 -13.56
C ALA A 692 -43.63 13.27 -14.10
N ARG A 693 -43.67 12.72 -15.32
CA ARG A 693 -44.83 12.03 -15.90
C ARG A 693 -44.76 10.55 -15.53
N VAL A 694 -45.69 10.09 -14.68
CA VAL A 694 -45.68 8.75 -14.07
C VAL A 694 -46.88 7.93 -14.52
N PHE A 695 -46.62 6.75 -15.06
CA PHE A 695 -47.60 5.70 -15.25
C PHE A 695 -47.50 4.70 -14.09
N ILE A 696 -48.60 4.44 -13.40
CA ILE A 696 -48.69 3.33 -12.44
C ILE A 696 -49.49 2.18 -13.04
N ALA A 697 -49.03 0.95 -12.88
CA ALA A 697 -49.70 -0.22 -13.43
C ALA A 697 -50.02 -1.26 -12.35
N SER A 698 -51.28 -1.73 -12.29
CA SER A 698 -51.69 -2.81 -11.39
C SER A 698 -53.00 -3.46 -11.85
N ARG A 699 -53.45 -4.50 -11.16
CA ARG A 699 -54.62 -5.31 -11.53
C ARG A 699 -55.97 -4.69 -11.17
N LYS A 700 -56.00 -3.71 -10.28
CA LYS A 700 -57.24 -3.18 -9.69
C LYS A 700 -57.41 -1.71 -10.05
N GLU A 701 -58.37 -1.42 -10.90
CA GLU A 701 -58.66 -0.08 -11.36
C GLU A 701 -59.09 0.87 -10.22
N SER A 702 -59.86 0.39 -9.24
CA SER A 702 -60.28 1.22 -8.09
C SER A 702 -59.10 1.69 -7.22
N GLU A 703 -58.14 0.80 -6.95
CA GLU A 703 -56.90 1.13 -6.23
C GLU A 703 -56.01 2.06 -7.08
N LEU A 704 -55.91 1.82 -8.40
CA LEU A 704 -55.17 2.69 -9.32
C LEU A 704 -55.74 4.11 -9.38
N ARG A 705 -57.05 4.25 -9.64
CA ARG A 705 -57.74 5.54 -9.73
C ARG A 705 -57.58 6.35 -8.45
N SER A 706 -57.86 5.74 -7.30
CA SER A 706 -57.73 6.42 -6.00
C SER A 706 -56.29 6.85 -5.69
N THR A 707 -55.29 6.07 -6.09
CA THR A 707 -53.89 6.45 -5.89
C THR A 707 -53.46 7.52 -6.91
N THR A 708 -53.82 7.40 -8.19
CA THR A 708 -53.55 8.43 -9.21
C THR A 708 -54.16 9.78 -8.85
N ASP A 709 -55.43 9.82 -8.41
CA ASP A 709 -56.11 11.05 -7.98
C ASP A 709 -55.35 11.74 -6.84
N ARG A 710 -54.92 10.96 -5.82
CA ARG A 710 -54.13 11.47 -4.70
C ARG A 710 -52.74 11.92 -5.13
N LEU A 711 -52.01 11.15 -5.93
CA LEU A 711 -50.65 11.50 -6.37
C LEU A 711 -50.65 12.81 -7.17
N ASN A 712 -51.63 13.01 -8.05
CA ASN A 712 -51.81 14.26 -8.82
C ASN A 712 -52.05 15.50 -7.95
N ALA A 713 -52.43 15.35 -6.68
CA ALA A 713 -52.61 16.46 -5.75
C ALA A 713 -51.35 16.79 -4.92
N LEU A 714 -50.27 16.01 -5.02
CA LEU A 714 -49.10 16.10 -4.12
C LEU A 714 -47.91 16.88 -4.68
N GLY A 715 -47.91 17.29 -5.95
CA GLY A 715 -46.80 18.04 -6.55
C GLY A 715 -46.98 18.35 -8.05
N PRO A 716 -45.92 18.88 -8.71
CA PRO A 716 -46.01 19.44 -10.05
C PRO A 716 -46.04 18.41 -11.19
N GLY A 717 -45.71 17.13 -10.92
CA GLY A 717 -45.77 16.06 -11.91
C GLY A 717 -47.19 15.60 -12.23
N ARG A 718 -47.32 14.59 -13.08
CA ARG A 718 -48.63 13.98 -13.41
C ARG A 718 -48.57 12.47 -13.35
N CYS A 719 -49.56 11.88 -12.68
CA CYS A 719 -49.81 10.46 -12.65
C CYS A 719 -50.95 10.07 -13.61
N SER A 720 -50.80 8.94 -14.28
CA SER A 720 -51.84 8.22 -15.02
C SER A 720 -51.72 6.73 -14.72
N TYR A 721 -52.76 5.93 -15.01
CA TYR A 721 -52.73 4.50 -14.72
C TYR A 721 -53.00 3.61 -15.94
N ILE A 722 -52.53 2.37 -15.86
CA ILE A 722 -52.84 1.30 -16.81
C ILE A 722 -53.25 0.05 -16.02
N VAL A 723 -54.40 -0.53 -16.35
CA VAL A 723 -54.85 -1.78 -15.73
C VAL A 723 -54.10 -2.96 -16.38
N ALA A 724 -53.34 -3.73 -15.60
CA ALA A 724 -52.54 -4.84 -16.09
C ALA A 724 -52.30 -5.93 -15.04
N ASP A 725 -52.20 -7.19 -15.49
CA ASP A 725 -51.79 -8.35 -14.69
C ASP A 725 -50.45 -8.89 -15.22
N LEU A 726 -49.43 -8.96 -14.37
CA LEU A 726 -48.06 -9.33 -14.77
C LEU A 726 -47.69 -10.77 -14.39
N LYS A 727 -48.69 -11.63 -14.13
CA LYS A 727 -48.51 -13.05 -13.80
C LYS A 727 -47.84 -13.88 -14.91
N ASP A 728 -47.88 -13.41 -16.16
CA ASP A 728 -47.36 -14.13 -17.33
C ASP A 728 -46.81 -13.15 -18.39
N LYS A 729 -46.17 -13.74 -19.42
CA LYS A 729 -45.55 -12.99 -20.53
C LYS A 729 -46.57 -12.16 -21.32
N ALA A 730 -47.77 -12.69 -21.56
CA ALA A 730 -48.78 -12.00 -22.37
C ALA A 730 -49.29 -10.75 -21.65
N GLY A 731 -49.53 -10.84 -20.34
CA GLY A 731 -49.88 -9.69 -19.51
C GLY A 731 -48.78 -8.62 -19.43
N CYS A 732 -47.50 -9.04 -19.35
CA CYS A 732 -46.37 -8.10 -19.43
C CYS A 732 -46.31 -7.37 -20.78
N LEU A 733 -46.42 -8.11 -21.89
CA LEU A 733 -46.42 -7.49 -23.23
C LEU A 733 -47.65 -6.60 -23.46
N GLY A 734 -48.83 -6.98 -22.95
CA GLY A 734 -50.04 -6.15 -23.00
C GLY A 734 -49.85 -4.80 -22.32
N LEU A 735 -49.24 -4.75 -21.12
CA LEU A 735 -48.87 -3.48 -20.48
C LEU A 735 -47.89 -2.67 -21.33
N CYS A 736 -46.88 -3.31 -21.93
CA CYS A 736 -45.94 -2.62 -22.82
C CYS A 736 -46.63 -2.02 -24.06
N GLU A 737 -47.61 -2.70 -24.67
CA GLU A 737 -48.37 -2.16 -25.80
C GLU A 737 -49.31 -1.02 -25.38
N GLU A 738 -50.02 -1.10 -24.26
CA GLU A 738 -50.83 0.01 -23.76
C GLU A 738 -49.99 1.24 -23.38
N LEU A 739 -48.77 1.04 -22.87
CA LEU A 739 -47.83 2.13 -22.61
C LEU A 739 -47.38 2.81 -23.91
N LYS A 740 -47.04 2.04 -24.95
CA LYS A 740 -46.62 2.56 -26.27
C LYS A 740 -47.67 3.43 -26.95
N LYS A 741 -48.96 3.25 -26.65
CA LYS A 741 -50.04 4.12 -27.15
C LYS A 741 -50.08 5.49 -26.47
N GLN A 742 -49.52 5.60 -25.26
CA GLN A 742 -49.61 6.80 -24.41
C GLN A 742 -48.29 7.58 -24.34
N THR A 743 -47.16 6.94 -24.65
CA THR A 743 -45.84 7.56 -24.74
C THR A 743 -44.96 6.84 -25.75
N ASP A 744 -44.14 7.61 -26.46
CA ASP A 744 -43.15 7.13 -27.42
C ASP A 744 -41.80 6.79 -26.77
N ARG A 745 -41.54 7.28 -25.56
CA ARG A 745 -40.32 7.04 -24.76
C ARG A 745 -40.60 6.72 -23.29
N LEU A 746 -39.63 6.09 -22.61
CA LEU A 746 -39.63 5.81 -21.18
C LEU A 746 -38.22 6.09 -20.63
N THR A 747 -38.07 6.90 -19.60
CA THR A 747 -36.75 7.16 -18.96
C THR A 747 -36.51 6.26 -17.75
N VAL A 748 -37.56 5.83 -17.05
CA VAL A 748 -37.44 4.94 -15.87
C VAL A 748 -38.49 3.83 -15.89
N LEU A 749 -38.04 2.59 -15.72
CA LEU A 749 -38.88 1.43 -15.41
C LEU A 749 -38.59 0.97 -13.97
N VAL A 750 -39.58 1.06 -13.08
CA VAL A 750 -39.53 0.48 -11.73
C VAL A 750 -40.31 -0.84 -11.72
N ASN A 751 -39.56 -1.94 -11.71
CA ASN A 751 -40.07 -3.30 -11.57
C ASN A 751 -40.31 -3.61 -10.09
N ASN A 752 -41.41 -3.06 -9.55
CA ASN A 752 -41.83 -3.24 -8.15
C ASN A 752 -42.91 -4.32 -7.96
N THR A 753 -43.63 -4.74 -9.01
CA THR A 753 -44.62 -5.83 -8.88
C THR A 753 -43.95 -7.11 -8.34
N GLY A 754 -44.54 -7.68 -7.29
CA GLY A 754 -44.02 -8.88 -6.67
C GLY A 754 -45.01 -9.51 -5.69
N ALA A 755 -44.63 -10.67 -5.18
CA ALA A 755 -45.39 -11.41 -4.19
C ALA A 755 -44.44 -12.10 -3.19
N SER A 756 -44.94 -12.32 -1.98
CA SER A 756 -44.37 -13.25 -1.01
C SER A 756 -45.38 -14.38 -0.73
N TRP A 757 -44.90 -15.50 -0.20
CA TRP A 757 -45.74 -16.58 0.30
C TRP A 757 -45.05 -17.24 1.49
N GLY A 758 -45.72 -17.29 2.63
CA GLY A 758 -45.25 -17.97 3.85
C GLY A 758 -46.09 -19.21 4.09
N ASP A 759 -45.44 -20.35 4.29
CA ASP A 759 -46.09 -21.64 4.55
C ASP A 759 -45.20 -22.55 5.40
N ASP A 760 -45.70 -23.75 5.74
CA ASP A 760 -44.88 -24.79 6.36
C ASP A 760 -43.70 -25.23 5.44
N TYR A 761 -42.58 -25.64 6.04
CA TYR A 761 -41.39 -26.06 5.28
C TYR A 761 -41.58 -27.40 4.58
N TYR A 762 -42.17 -28.38 5.27
CA TYR A 762 -42.29 -29.76 4.79
C TYR A 762 -43.44 -29.93 3.79
N ASN A 763 -44.43 -29.05 3.83
CA ASN A 763 -45.58 -29.01 2.92
C ASN A 763 -45.65 -27.69 2.11
N TYR A 764 -44.51 -27.12 1.72
CA TYR A 764 -44.49 -25.85 0.99
C TYR A 764 -45.09 -26.01 -0.43
N PRO A 765 -46.13 -25.24 -0.81
CA PRO A 765 -46.87 -25.48 -2.04
C PRO A 765 -46.10 -25.08 -3.31
N GLU A 766 -45.99 -26.00 -4.27
CA GLU A 766 -45.33 -25.79 -5.58
C GLU A 766 -45.91 -24.58 -6.35
N HIS A 767 -47.24 -24.44 -6.37
CA HIS A 767 -47.90 -23.32 -7.04
C HIS A 767 -47.53 -21.93 -6.46
N ALA A 768 -47.08 -21.87 -5.19
CA ALA A 768 -46.54 -20.64 -4.63
C ALA A 768 -45.14 -20.35 -5.17
N TRP A 769 -44.30 -21.37 -5.31
CA TRP A 769 -42.97 -21.27 -5.93
C TRP A 769 -43.07 -20.73 -7.36
N ASP A 770 -43.92 -21.34 -8.18
CA ASP A 770 -44.19 -20.91 -9.56
C ASP A 770 -44.69 -19.46 -9.65
N LYS A 771 -45.63 -19.10 -8.79
CA LYS A 771 -46.19 -17.74 -8.72
C LYS A 771 -45.14 -16.71 -8.30
N LEU A 772 -44.24 -17.07 -7.37
CA LEU A 772 -43.17 -16.17 -6.94
C LEU A 772 -42.10 -16.01 -8.01
N TYR A 773 -41.70 -17.07 -8.72
CA TYR A 773 -40.80 -16.93 -9.88
C TYR A 773 -41.48 -16.24 -11.06
N ALA A 774 -42.79 -16.39 -11.25
CA ALA A 774 -43.55 -15.64 -12.24
C ALA A 774 -43.52 -14.14 -11.99
N LEU A 775 -43.90 -13.70 -10.79
CA LEU A 775 -44.00 -12.28 -10.46
C LEU A 775 -42.64 -11.65 -10.15
N ASN A 776 -41.78 -12.27 -9.33
CA ASN A 776 -40.52 -11.66 -8.88
C ASN A 776 -39.34 -11.84 -9.86
N VAL A 777 -39.47 -12.65 -10.92
CA VAL A 777 -38.35 -12.93 -11.85
C VAL A 777 -38.79 -12.85 -13.32
N LYS A 778 -39.76 -13.68 -13.75
CA LYS A 778 -40.21 -13.71 -15.16
C LYS A 778 -40.83 -12.39 -15.59
N SER A 779 -41.66 -11.75 -14.74
CA SER A 779 -42.26 -10.45 -15.05
C SER A 779 -41.19 -9.37 -15.27
N ILE A 780 -40.16 -9.32 -14.41
CA ILE A 780 -39.03 -8.38 -14.50
C ILE A 780 -38.30 -8.55 -15.83
N PHE A 781 -38.04 -9.80 -16.24
CA PHE A 781 -37.43 -10.06 -17.54
C PHE A 781 -38.30 -9.55 -18.70
N TYR A 782 -39.58 -9.93 -18.74
CA TYR A 782 -40.46 -9.57 -19.86
C TYR A 782 -40.85 -8.10 -19.90
N MET A 783 -40.99 -7.43 -18.75
CA MET A 783 -41.22 -5.98 -18.68
C MET A 783 -39.99 -5.22 -19.22
N THR A 784 -38.79 -5.55 -18.77
CA THR A 784 -37.56 -4.92 -19.26
C THR A 784 -37.36 -5.16 -20.76
N VAL A 785 -37.64 -6.37 -21.27
CA VAL A 785 -37.57 -6.67 -22.71
C VAL A 785 -38.67 -5.95 -23.51
N GLY A 786 -39.92 -5.92 -23.03
CA GLY A 786 -41.03 -5.29 -23.73
C GLY A 786 -40.96 -3.75 -23.74
N CYS A 787 -40.42 -3.16 -22.67
CA CYS A 787 -40.13 -1.74 -22.57
C CYS A 787 -38.78 -1.33 -23.20
N GLU A 788 -37.92 -2.26 -23.63
CA GLU A 788 -36.56 -1.97 -24.11
C GLU A 788 -36.56 -0.88 -25.19
N GLY A 789 -37.45 -0.99 -26.19
CA GLY A 789 -37.57 0.00 -27.26
C GLY A 789 -38.05 1.38 -26.81
N LEU A 790 -38.81 1.49 -25.70
CA LEU A 790 -39.17 2.77 -25.10
C LEU A 790 -38.01 3.32 -24.25
N LEU A 791 -37.30 2.44 -23.53
CA LEU A 791 -36.14 2.77 -22.70
C LEU A 791 -34.98 3.29 -23.56
N THR A 792 -34.69 2.67 -24.70
CA THR A 792 -33.68 3.14 -25.64
C THR A 792 -34.06 4.50 -26.25
N LYS A 793 -35.34 4.76 -26.52
CA LYS A 793 -35.82 6.09 -26.97
C LYS A 793 -35.81 7.16 -25.87
N GLY A 794 -35.82 6.75 -24.60
CA GLY A 794 -35.69 7.67 -23.46
C GLY A 794 -34.26 7.93 -23.02
N ALA A 795 -33.28 7.24 -23.60
CA ALA A 795 -31.88 7.25 -23.18
C ALA A 795 -30.97 7.99 -24.16
N ASP A 796 -30.01 8.74 -23.62
CA ASP A 796 -28.82 9.18 -24.33
C ASP A 796 -27.55 8.85 -23.50
N MET A 797 -26.37 9.17 -24.02
CA MET A 797 -25.08 8.84 -23.36
C MET A 797 -24.79 9.64 -22.08
N HIS A 798 -25.42 10.81 -21.91
CA HIS A 798 -25.30 11.69 -20.75
C HIS A 798 -26.50 11.52 -19.79
N ASN A 799 -27.67 11.20 -20.33
CA ASN A 799 -28.90 10.89 -19.60
C ASN A 799 -29.37 9.47 -19.96
N PRO A 800 -28.73 8.42 -19.42
CA PRO A 800 -29.18 7.06 -19.70
C PRO A 800 -30.59 6.84 -19.14
N SER A 801 -31.32 5.85 -19.67
CA SER A 801 -32.54 5.35 -19.02
C SER A 801 -32.20 4.46 -17.82
N ARG A 802 -33.20 4.16 -17.00
CA ARG A 802 -33.04 3.42 -15.74
C ARG A 802 -34.03 2.27 -15.64
N VAL A 803 -33.54 1.12 -15.21
CA VAL A 803 -34.35 -0.01 -14.76
C VAL A 803 -34.02 -0.26 -13.31
N ILE A 804 -35.00 -0.07 -12.42
CA ILE A 804 -34.88 -0.30 -10.99
C ILE A 804 -35.72 -1.52 -10.64
N ASN A 805 -35.05 -2.61 -10.33
CA ASN A 805 -35.68 -3.85 -9.87
C ASN A 805 -35.80 -3.80 -8.33
N ILE A 806 -36.93 -4.24 -7.77
CA ILE A 806 -37.10 -4.29 -6.31
C ILE A 806 -36.92 -5.74 -5.82
N ALA A 807 -35.74 -6.02 -5.25
CA ALA A 807 -35.46 -7.28 -4.57
C ALA A 807 -35.90 -7.20 -3.09
N SER A 808 -35.07 -7.67 -2.16
CA SER A 808 -35.27 -7.64 -0.71
C SER A 808 -33.99 -8.14 -0.04
N MET A 809 -33.73 -7.74 1.22
CA MET A 809 -32.69 -8.37 2.04
C MET A 809 -32.85 -9.90 2.15
N ALA A 810 -34.06 -10.43 2.04
CA ALA A 810 -34.32 -11.87 1.99
C ALA A 810 -33.60 -12.59 0.82
N GLY A 811 -33.19 -11.87 -0.23
CA GLY A 811 -32.36 -12.41 -1.33
C GLY A 811 -30.85 -12.38 -1.06
N ILE A 812 -30.42 -11.91 0.12
CA ILE A 812 -29.02 -11.77 0.55
C ILE A 812 -28.80 -12.54 1.86
N THR A 813 -29.74 -12.46 2.80
CA THR A 813 -29.66 -13.15 4.10
C THR A 813 -29.80 -14.66 3.98
N THR A 814 -28.98 -15.39 4.73
CA THR A 814 -28.98 -16.87 4.82
C THR A 814 -29.63 -17.41 6.11
N VAL A 815 -30.38 -16.58 6.83
CA VAL A 815 -31.05 -16.95 8.08
C VAL A 815 -32.25 -17.85 7.85
N ASP A 816 -32.63 -18.64 8.87
CA ASP A 816 -33.90 -19.35 8.86
C ASP A 816 -35.06 -18.34 8.72
N VAL A 817 -35.89 -18.57 7.70
CA VAL A 817 -37.07 -17.73 7.39
C VAL A 817 -38.31 -18.17 8.18
N THR A 818 -38.23 -19.27 8.93
CA THR A 818 -39.28 -19.74 9.82
C THR A 818 -39.48 -18.74 10.95
N THR A 819 -40.70 -18.25 11.10
CA THR A 819 -41.03 -17.31 12.18
C THR A 819 -41.12 -18.06 13.51
N GLY A 820 -40.31 -17.67 14.50
CA GLY A 820 -40.34 -18.23 15.85
C GLY A 820 -41.51 -17.69 16.70
N GLU A 821 -41.56 -18.08 17.98
CA GLU A 821 -42.62 -17.67 18.91
C GLU A 821 -42.73 -16.14 19.08
N GLY A 822 -41.61 -15.42 18.96
CA GLY A 822 -41.55 -13.95 19.02
C GLY A 822 -42.22 -13.23 17.84
N GLY A 823 -42.69 -13.94 16.82
CA GLY A 823 -43.37 -13.36 15.66
C GLY A 823 -42.44 -12.76 14.60
N GLY A 824 -43.05 -12.17 13.57
CA GLY A 824 -42.36 -11.73 12.36
C GLY A 824 -43.31 -11.42 11.20
N LEU A 825 -42.83 -11.53 9.97
CA LEU A 825 -43.61 -11.27 8.75
C LEU A 825 -44.39 -12.49 8.22
N SER A 826 -44.42 -13.60 8.98
CA SER A 826 -45.20 -14.81 8.68
C SER A 826 -45.80 -15.38 9.96
N LYS A 827 -46.63 -16.44 9.88
CA LYS A 827 -47.19 -17.08 11.07
C LYS A 827 -46.08 -17.85 11.80
N PRO A 828 -46.11 -17.95 13.14
CA PRO A 828 -45.20 -18.83 13.88
C PRO A 828 -45.19 -20.25 13.31
N GLY A 829 -44.01 -20.84 13.13
CA GLY A 829 -43.82 -22.15 12.48
C GLY A 829 -43.89 -22.16 10.95
N THR A 830 -44.10 -21.00 10.30
CA THR A 830 -44.10 -20.88 8.82
C THR A 830 -43.01 -19.92 8.34
N GLY A 831 -42.55 -20.09 7.10
CA GLY A 831 -41.48 -19.29 6.52
C GLY A 831 -41.65 -18.99 5.03
N THR A 832 -40.99 -17.93 4.55
CA THR A 832 -41.12 -17.47 3.16
C THR A 832 -40.13 -18.15 2.21
N PHE A 833 -40.13 -19.49 2.18
CA PHE A 833 -39.06 -20.29 1.58
C PHE A 833 -38.80 -20.04 0.09
N SER A 834 -39.82 -19.72 -0.72
CA SER A 834 -39.61 -19.37 -2.14
C SER A 834 -39.26 -17.89 -2.38
N TYR A 835 -39.46 -17.01 -1.39
CA TYR A 835 -39.28 -15.56 -1.55
C TYR A 835 -37.80 -15.17 -1.63
N GLY A 836 -36.98 -15.67 -0.70
CA GLY A 836 -35.53 -15.42 -0.71
C GLY A 836 -34.86 -15.86 -2.01
N PRO A 837 -35.02 -17.12 -2.46
CA PRO A 837 -34.51 -17.61 -3.73
C PRO A 837 -34.99 -16.81 -4.95
N ALA A 838 -36.28 -16.45 -5.02
CA ALA A 838 -36.80 -15.63 -6.12
C ALA A 838 -36.21 -14.20 -6.11
N LYS A 839 -35.94 -13.63 -4.93
CA LYS A 839 -35.32 -12.31 -4.77
C LYS A 839 -33.80 -12.35 -5.03
N ALA A 840 -33.12 -13.43 -4.69
CA ALA A 840 -31.73 -13.69 -5.12
C ALA A 840 -31.64 -13.84 -6.65
N ALA A 841 -32.58 -14.54 -7.28
CA ALA A 841 -32.68 -14.64 -8.73
C ALA A 841 -32.94 -13.27 -9.38
N CYS A 842 -33.76 -12.40 -8.77
CA CYS A 842 -33.93 -11.00 -9.20
C CYS A 842 -32.60 -10.22 -9.14
N ILE A 843 -31.79 -10.39 -8.09
CA ILE A 843 -30.47 -9.74 -7.97
C ILE A 843 -29.52 -10.22 -9.08
N HIS A 844 -29.47 -11.52 -9.34
CA HIS A 844 -28.63 -12.06 -10.42
C HIS A 844 -29.12 -11.64 -11.81
N LEU A 845 -30.43 -11.68 -12.06
CA LEU A 845 -31.05 -11.21 -13.30
C LEU A 845 -30.71 -9.74 -13.57
N THR A 846 -30.70 -8.90 -12.53
CA THR A 846 -30.31 -7.49 -12.62
C THR A 846 -28.87 -7.34 -13.14
N LYS A 847 -27.93 -8.13 -12.61
CA LYS A 847 -26.53 -8.13 -13.08
C LYS A 847 -26.40 -8.56 -14.54
N MET A 848 -27.15 -9.57 -14.96
CA MET A 848 -27.19 -10.01 -16.37
C MET A 848 -27.79 -8.92 -17.28
N GLN A 849 -28.90 -8.30 -16.87
CA GLN A 849 -29.55 -7.22 -17.62
C GLN A 849 -28.66 -5.96 -17.70
N ALA A 850 -27.95 -5.61 -16.63
CA ALA A 850 -27.00 -4.49 -16.61
C ALA A 850 -25.93 -4.64 -17.69
N SER A 851 -25.26 -5.80 -17.75
CA SER A 851 -24.26 -6.09 -18.79
C SER A 851 -24.87 -6.07 -20.20
N LYS A 852 -26.09 -6.60 -20.37
CA LYS A 852 -26.78 -6.66 -21.67
C LYS A 852 -27.26 -5.30 -22.19
N LEU A 853 -27.64 -4.39 -21.30
CA LEU A 853 -28.37 -3.17 -21.63
C LEU A 853 -27.56 -1.88 -21.45
N ALA A 854 -26.41 -1.92 -20.76
CA ALA A 854 -25.49 -0.78 -20.68
C ALA A 854 -25.06 -0.25 -22.07
N PRO A 855 -24.77 -1.08 -23.10
CA PRO A 855 -24.47 -0.59 -24.46
C PRO A 855 -25.64 0.12 -25.16
N LYS A 856 -26.84 0.09 -24.59
CA LYS A 856 -28.04 0.82 -25.06
C LYS A 856 -28.34 2.06 -24.21
N ASN A 857 -27.39 2.50 -23.39
CA ASN A 857 -27.56 3.55 -22.38
C ASN A 857 -28.71 3.29 -21.41
N ILE A 858 -28.91 2.02 -21.01
CA ILE A 858 -29.91 1.64 -20.00
C ILE A 858 -29.18 1.05 -18.80
N MET A 859 -29.17 1.78 -17.68
CA MET A 859 -28.55 1.31 -16.44
C MET A 859 -29.56 0.51 -15.62
N VAL A 860 -29.14 -0.67 -15.13
CA VAL A 860 -30.03 -1.62 -14.45
C VAL A 860 -29.50 -1.90 -13.06
N ASN A 861 -30.22 -1.49 -12.02
CA ASN A 861 -29.84 -1.68 -10.62
C ASN A 861 -30.99 -2.35 -9.84
N VAL A 862 -30.65 -2.90 -8.67
CA VAL A 862 -31.62 -3.53 -7.78
C VAL A 862 -31.53 -2.92 -6.39
N ILE A 863 -32.68 -2.53 -5.84
CA ILE A 863 -32.78 -2.14 -4.42
C ILE A 863 -33.16 -3.39 -3.63
N CYS A 864 -32.53 -3.57 -2.46
CA CYS A 864 -32.81 -4.65 -1.52
C CYS A 864 -33.36 -4.05 -0.21
N PRO A 865 -34.67 -3.77 -0.11
CA PRO A 865 -35.25 -3.22 1.12
C PRO A 865 -35.28 -4.25 2.25
N GLY A 866 -35.07 -3.75 3.47
CA GLY A 866 -35.50 -4.38 4.72
C GLY A 866 -36.99 -4.13 4.99
N VAL A 867 -37.34 -3.82 6.24
CA VAL A 867 -38.74 -3.65 6.66
C VAL A 867 -39.26 -2.23 6.34
N PHE A 868 -40.30 -2.15 5.52
CA PHE A 868 -41.03 -0.92 5.17
C PHE A 868 -42.54 -1.12 5.30
N PRO A 869 -43.33 -0.06 5.61
CA PRO A 869 -44.80 -0.10 5.57
C PRO A 869 -45.36 -0.48 4.19
N SER A 870 -46.13 -1.56 4.12
CA SER A 870 -46.78 -2.02 2.89
C SER A 870 -47.88 -3.03 3.21
N ARG A 871 -48.77 -3.30 2.25
CA ARG A 871 -49.76 -4.40 2.37
C ARG A 871 -49.12 -5.78 2.66
N MET A 872 -47.89 -6.01 2.21
CA MET A 872 -47.16 -7.27 2.43
C MET A 872 -46.64 -7.41 3.87
N THR A 873 -46.30 -6.28 4.51
CA THR A 873 -45.71 -6.23 5.85
C THR A 873 -46.72 -5.89 6.94
N ASN A 874 -47.90 -5.36 6.58
CA ASN A 874 -48.89 -4.81 7.52
C ASN A 874 -49.27 -5.77 8.65
N PHE A 875 -49.52 -7.05 8.35
CA PHE A 875 -49.85 -8.07 9.35
C PHE A 875 -48.75 -8.27 10.41
N GLY A 876 -47.48 -8.18 9.99
CA GLY A 876 -46.34 -8.26 10.90
C GLY A 876 -46.10 -6.95 11.65
N LEU A 877 -46.34 -5.80 11.00
CA LEU A 877 -46.17 -4.48 11.60
C LEU A 877 -47.19 -4.22 12.71
N GLU A 878 -48.49 -4.45 12.48
CA GLU A 878 -49.54 -4.21 13.48
C GLU A 878 -49.38 -5.04 14.75
N LYS A 879 -48.76 -6.22 14.66
CA LYS A 879 -48.65 -7.19 15.76
C LYS A 879 -47.26 -7.30 16.38
N TYR A 880 -46.20 -6.95 15.63
CA TYR A 880 -44.80 -7.18 16.00
C TYR A 880 -43.89 -5.97 15.69
N ALA A 881 -44.44 -4.74 15.62
CA ALA A 881 -43.68 -3.50 15.38
C ALA A 881 -42.45 -3.36 16.28
N ASP A 882 -42.59 -3.59 17.59
CA ASP A 882 -41.49 -3.46 18.55
C ASP A 882 -40.38 -4.48 18.31
N ALA A 883 -40.75 -5.73 17.99
CA ALA A 883 -39.79 -6.78 17.66
C ALA A 883 -39.04 -6.45 16.36
N LEU A 884 -39.77 -6.05 15.31
CA LEU A 884 -39.19 -5.63 14.02
C LEU A 884 -38.28 -4.41 14.17
N THR A 885 -38.62 -3.48 15.07
CA THR A 885 -37.83 -2.28 15.37
C THR A 885 -36.61 -2.59 16.25
N SER A 886 -36.71 -3.53 17.18
CA SER A 886 -35.58 -3.95 18.03
C SER A 886 -34.43 -4.58 17.23
N GLY A 887 -34.74 -5.16 16.07
CA GLY A 887 -33.74 -5.65 15.10
C GLY A 887 -33.11 -4.57 14.22
N GLN A 888 -33.51 -3.30 14.34
CA GLN A 888 -32.98 -2.19 13.54
C GLN A 888 -31.95 -1.38 14.37
N PRO A 889 -30.67 -1.30 13.95
CA PRO A 889 -29.67 -0.42 14.58
C PRO A 889 -30.07 1.07 14.57
N THR A 890 -30.83 1.47 13.54
CA THR A 890 -31.41 2.81 13.40
C THR A 890 -32.54 3.11 14.40
N GLY A 891 -32.98 2.14 15.20
CA GLY A 891 -34.11 2.29 16.13
C GLY A 891 -35.47 2.49 15.44
N ARG A 892 -35.56 2.27 14.12
CA ARG A 892 -36.78 2.47 13.32
C ARG A 892 -36.80 1.61 12.07
N ILE A 893 -37.99 1.25 11.61
CA ILE A 893 -38.21 0.73 10.25
C ILE A 893 -38.02 1.84 9.19
N GLY A 894 -37.98 1.44 7.91
CA GLY A 894 -37.90 2.36 6.79
C GLY A 894 -39.18 3.19 6.59
N LYS A 895 -39.03 4.46 6.18
CA LYS A 895 -40.13 5.40 5.88
C LYS A 895 -40.12 5.80 4.40
N PRO A 896 -41.24 6.35 3.84
CA PRO A 896 -41.31 6.73 2.43
C PRO A 896 -40.17 7.62 1.92
N SER A 897 -39.65 8.53 2.76
CA SER A 897 -38.51 9.39 2.36
C SER A 897 -37.20 8.62 2.15
N ASP A 898 -36.97 7.51 2.86
CA ASP A 898 -35.75 6.72 2.72
C ASP A 898 -35.74 6.01 1.35
N PHE A 899 -36.86 5.36 1.02
CA PHE A 899 -37.02 4.67 -0.27
C PHE A 899 -37.12 5.66 -1.43
N GLY A 900 -37.91 6.73 -1.28
CA GLY A 900 -38.06 7.79 -2.28
C GLY A 900 -36.73 8.45 -2.60
N GLY A 901 -35.90 8.78 -1.60
CA GLY A 901 -34.58 9.36 -1.81
C GLY A 901 -33.65 8.45 -2.64
N LEU A 902 -33.61 7.15 -2.32
CA LEU A 902 -32.80 6.19 -3.08
C LEU A 902 -33.34 5.95 -4.50
N VAL A 903 -34.67 5.87 -4.67
CA VAL A 903 -35.31 5.74 -5.99
C VAL A 903 -35.01 6.95 -6.86
N LEU A 904 -35.09 8.18 -6.32
CA LEU A 904 -34.74 9.40 -7.04
C LEU A 904 -33.25 9.40 -7.40
N PHE A 905 -32.34 9.10 -6.47
CA PHE A 905 -30.90 9.01 -6.76
C PHE A 905 -30.59 8.02 -7.89
N LEU A 906 -31.07 6.77 -7.79
CA LEU A 906 -30.89 5.75 -8.83
C LEU A 906 -31.64 6.07 -10.14
N SER A 907 -32.47 7.11 -10.16
CA SER A 907 -33.20 7.56 -11.35
C SER A 907 -32.64 8.84 -11.99
N SER A 908 -31.77 9.57 -11.28
CA SER A 908 -31.30 10.90 -11.67
C SER A 908 -29.98 10.89 -12.42
N LYS A 909 -29.54 12.05 -12.94
CA LYS A 909 -28.22 12.17 -13.61
C LYS A 909 -27.06 11.83 -12.67
N ALA A 910 -27.22 12.02 -11.36
CA ALA A 910 -26.24 11.64 -10.34
C ALA A 910 -25.91 10.13 -10.29
N SER A 911 -26.75 9.26 -10.88
CA SER A 911 -26.50 7.81 -11.02
C SER A 911 -26.22 7.36 -12.45
N ALA A 912 -25.90 8.28 -13.38
CA ALA A 912 -25.72 7.96 -14.80
C ALA A 912 -24.65 6.88 -15.08
N HIS A 913 -23.68 6.70 -14.17
CA HIS A 913 -22.62 5.69 -14.28
C HIS A 913 -22.77 4.52 -13.29
N ILE A 914 -23.95 4.34 -12.67
CA ILE A 914 -24.21 3.26 -11.69
C ILE A 914 -25.06 2.18 -12.36
N THR A 915 -24.53 0.96 -12.52
CA THR A 915 -25.26 -0.19 -13.11
C THR A 915 -24.79 -1.52 -12.51
N GLY A 916 -25.66 -2.53 -12.46
CA GLY A 916 -25.38 -3.86 -11.92
C GLY A 916 -25.31 -3.94 -10.39
N ASN A 917 -25.59 -2.84 -9.68
CA ASN A 917 -25.46 -2.77 -8.22
C ASN A 917 -26.70 -3.33 -7.51
N ALA A 918 -26.46 -3.98 -6.38
CA ALA A 918 -27.47 -4.36 -5.41
C ALA A 918 -27.33 -3.45 -4.18
N VAL A 919 -28.30 -2.57 -3.97
CA VAL A 919 -28.25 -1.54 -2.91
C VAL A 919 -29.06 -2.02 -1.70
N GLU A 920 -28.37 -2.42 -0.65
CA GLU A 920 -28.94 -2.82 0.63
C GLU A 920 -29.53 -1.61 1.36
N MET A 921 -30.75 -1.74 1.88
CA MET A 921 -31.47 -0.64 2.53
C MET A 921 -32.34 -1.17 3.68
N ASP A 922 -31.68 -1.48 4.80
CA ASP A 922 -32.24 -2.25 5.91
C ASP A 922 -31.91 -1.69 7.31
N GLY A 923 -31.39 -0.46 7.38
CA GLY A 923 -30.94 0.15 8.64
C GLY A 923 -29.65 -0.46 9.22
N GLY A 924 -28.94 -1.32 8.47
CA GLY A 924 -27.76 -2.05 8.94
C GLY A 924 -28.10 -3.31 9.77
N ALA A 925 -29.36 -3.75 9.75
CA ALA A 925 -29.85 -4.88 10.55
C ALA A 925 -29.11 -6.20 10.23
N THR A 926 -28.75 -6.44 8.97
CA THR A 926 -28.01 -7.63 8.56
C THR A 926 -26.50 -7.52 8.79
N LEU A 927 -25.93 -6.33 8.71
CA LEU A 927 -24.48 -6.10 8.76
C LEU A 927 -23.91 -6.03 10.18
N THR A 928 -24.70 -5.53 11.13
CA THR A 928 -24.23 -5.22 12.50
C THR A 928 -24.36 -6.40 13.48
N GLY A 929 -25.14 -7.42 13.15
CA GLY A 929 -25.53 -8.48 14.09
C GLY A 929 -26.38 -7.98 15.27
N TRP A 930 -26.93 -6.75 15.16
CA TRP A 930 -27.63 -6.06 16.24
C TRP A 930 -28.87 -6.83 16.74
N ARG A 931 -29.00 -6.89 18.06
CA ARG A 931 -30.20 -7.38 18.75
C ARG A 931 -30.53 -6.42 19.88
N GLY A 932 -31.48 -5.52 19.65
CA GLY A 932 -31.99 -4.63 20.68
C GLY A 932 -32.62 -5.41 21.83
N LYS A 933 -32.63 -4.82 23.03
CA LYS A 933 -33.34 -5.40 24.18
C LYS A 933 -34.84 -5.38 23.90
N VAL A 934 -35.47 -6.56 23.91
CA VAL A 934 -36.93 -6.67 23.87
C VAL A 934 -37.47 -6.26 25.24
N GLY A 935 -37.94 -5.02 25.34
CA GLY A 935 -38.70 -4.48 26.47
C GLY A 935 -37.92 -3.63 27.47
N GLY A 936 -38.50 -2.46 27.80
CA GLY A 936 -38.23 -1.72 29.04
C GLY A 936 -37.30 -0.51 28.92
N GLY A 937 -37.88 0.67 28.70
CA GLY A 937 -37.26 1.98 28.95
C GLY A 937 -37.07 2.83 27.70
N ASP A 938 -37.49 4.10 27.78
CA ASP A 938 -37.40 5.09 26.71
C ASP A 938 -35.99 5.16 26.11
N SER A 939 -35.85 4.75 24.85
CA SER A 939 -34.62 4.95 24.11
C SER A 939 -34.46 6.42 23.77
N LYS A 940 -33.66 7.14 24.57
CA LYS A 940 -33.13 8.45 24.20
C LYS A 940 -32.32 8.30 22.91
N LEU A 941 -32.86 8.89 21.83
CA LEU A 941 -32.11 9.34 20.66
C LEU A 941 -31.35 10.64 20.99
#